data_AF-A0A6P5G2Y2-F1
#
_entry.id   AF-A0A6P5G2Y2-F1
#
_cell.length_a   1.000
_cell.length_b   1.000
_cell.length_c   1.000
_cell.angle_alpha   90.00
_cell.angle_beta   90.00
_cell.angle_gamma   90.00
#
_symmetry.space_group_name_H-M   'P 1'
#
loop_
_entity.id
_entity.type
_entity.pdbx_description
1 polymer ?
#
loop_
_entity_poly.entity_id
_entity_poly.type
_entity_poly.pdbx_seq_one_letter_code
_entity_poly.pdbx_strand_id
1 'polypeptide(L)'
;MAIVASASSSSSSSSMLAPPPPPSHLPSSPSDAEALRSLLRLSREISLSDPPRSLPTRLLATAASRRCKLLSVLFEELLRDGAVAGELPRAASLCLAEILLALQRFKSLLADCAARSRFRLLLEADAVAAEFHELSLDLATLLDILPAAELAVAEDVRDLVDLARRQCRRSTPAPDPAEDALRSEVLKLIREIEMEIVPDRARLAAIFELLGLDDSPSCRDEIELLEREIGDRAAEKWTSVMVALVGLLRYAKCVLYGASTPRSDASSAAGFSSSAAADDLAAAAPRDFRCPISLDLMRDPVVVVATGQTYDRASIATWFASGHATCPKTGQVLPHLDLVPNRALKNLISRWCHENGVPFDPSASSSSSAAASAGGGNPAANPNGGGAAAATRDKAALEAARMMARFLVCSGWGGASAVAEAARPRGHELRQLAKAGPEQRAFVGRAGAVPLLVPLLRSDDGVLQLNAVTALLNLSLHDANRRRIMHADGALDALVHVMAAGATWRAKENAAAAVLSISAAHSYRRRLGRDPRLVSALVALARAGPGSTRKDALAAIHSLAGDRENVPRLVDSGAAPAALDAAAAVPDAAEEAAAVLAALAKRGGAEAVAAAEGAVATLVGLLRRGSDWARESAAAALVLLCRRVGAAAVAELAAVPGVEWAIWEVMGTGTERARRKAAALGRIFRRWAAAVEADRASRLTPAGLSASVAVAQA
;
A
#
# COMPACT_ATOMS: atom_id res chain seq x y z
N MET A 1 -55.74 13.31 18.42
CA MET A 1 -55.72 13.23 19.89
C MET A 1 -54.82 14.34 20.41
N ALA A 2 -55.33 15.20 21.29
CA ALA A 2 -54.52 16.13 22.08
C ALA A 2 -54.32 15.55 23.48
N ILE A 3 -53.14 15.73 24.07
CA ILE A 3 -52.72 15.54 25.48
C ILE A 3 -51.19 15.76 25.49
N VAL A 4 -50.50 16.37 26.46
CA VAL A 4 -50.79 17.37 27.53
C VAL A 4 -49.43 18.06 27.79
N ALA A 5 -49.43 19.32 28.24
CA ALA A 5 -48.21 20.03 28.63
C ALA A 5 -47.81 19.75 30.10
N SER A 6 -46.51 19.85 30.42
CA SER A 6 -46.01 19.96 31.79
C SER A 6 -44.94 21.05 31.89
N ALA A 7 -45.13 22.01 32.79
CA ALA A 7 -44.28 23.20 32.97
C ALA A 7 -43.57 23.20 34.35
N SER A 8 -43.07 24.37 34.77
CA SER A 8 -42.30 24.72 36.01
C SER A 8 -40.78 24.42 35.92
N SER A 9 -39.85 25.41 35.87
CA SER A 9 -39.51 26.57 36.74
C SER A 9 -38.65 26.18 37.97
N SER A 10 -37.64 26.90 38.46
CA SER A 10 -37.08 28.25 38.20
C SER A 10 -35.52 28.23 38.44
N SER A 11 -34.71 29.28 38.68
CA SER A 11 -34.89 30.73 38.93
C SER A 11 -33.58 31.53 38.79
N SER A 12 -33.69 32.81 38.41
CA SER A 12 -32.95 34.01 38.89
C SER A 12 -31.40 34.03 39.02
N SER A 13 -30.72 34.89 38.23
CA SER A 13 -30.22 36.21 38.73
C SER A 13 -29.58 37.04 37.60
N SER A 14 -29.66 38.37 37.70
CA SER A 14 -29.42 39.33 36.60
C SER A 14 -27.96 39.80 36.45
N SER A 15 -27.57 40.15 35.22
CA SER A 15 -26.62 41.24 34.94
C SER A 15 -26.87 41.84 33.54
N MET A 16 -26.72 43.15 33.39
CA MET A 16 -26.97 43.87 32.15
C MET A 16 -25.78 43.81 31.19
N LEU A 17 -26.00 43.40 29.94
CA LEU A 17 -25.21 43.82 28.79
C LEU A 17 -26.15 44.16 27.63
N ALA A 18 -25.85 45.24 26.92
CA ALA A 18 -26.64 45.68 25.75
C ALA A 18 -26.51 44.69 24.58
N PRO A 19 -27.54 44.54 23.72
CA PRO A 19 -27.41 43.73 22.52
C PRO A 19 -26.39 44.35 21.55
N PRO A 20 -25.50 43.56 20.92
CA PRO A 20 -24.67 44.06 19.84
C PRO A 20 -25.55 44.45 18.64
N PRO A 21 -25.15 45.45 17.83
CA PRO A 21 -25.86 45.77 16.60
C PRO A 21 -25.81 44.57 15.64
N PRO A 22 -26.82 44.39 14.76
CA PRO A 22 -26.78 43.35 13.75
C PRO A 22 -25.58 43.58 12.80
N PRO A 23 -24.91 42.52 12.32
CA PRO A 23 -23.86 42.67 11.34
C PRO A 23 -24.45 43.24 10.04
N SER A 24 -24.12 44.49 9.74
CA SER A 24 -24.24 45.03 8.39
C SER A 24 -23.29 44.29 7.45
N HIS A 25 -23.52 44.44 6.15
CA HIS A 25 -22.76 43.83 5.05
C HIS A 25 -23.10 42.34 4.78
N LEU A 26 -24.27 42.13 4.15
CA LEU A 26 -24.29 41.24 2.99
C LEU A 26 -23.23 41.73 1.99
N PRO A 27 -22.52 40.83 1.28
CA PRO A 27 -21.64 41.27 0.20
C PRO A 27 -22.48 42.00 -0.84
N SER A 28 -22.12 43.24 -1.13
CA SER A 28 -22.68 43.98 -2.26
C SER A 28 -22.50 43.16 -3.52
N SER A 29 -23.54 43.06 -4.35
CA SER A 29 -23.41 42.51 -5.70
C SER A 29 -22.23 43.18 -6.42
N PRO A 30 -21.38 42.41 -7.14
CA PRO A 30 -20.27 43.00 -7.87
C PRO A 30 -20.80 44.10 -8.79
N SER A 31 -20.06 45.20 -8.89
CA SER A 31 -20.46 46.28 -9.81
C SER A 31 -20.54 45.74 -11.24
N ASP A 32 -21.45 46.25 -12.07
CA ASP A 32 -21.61 45.77 -13.47
C ASP A 32 -20.28 45.79 -14.23
N ALA A 33 -19.42 46.77 -13.94
CA ALA A 33 -18.07 46.87 -14.50
C ALA A 33 -17.12 45.73 -14.03
N GLU A 34 -17.24 45.23 -12.80
CA GLU A 34 -16.49 44.06 -12.31
C GLU A 34 -17.02 42.76 -12.89
N ALA A 35 -18.35 42.63 -13.05
CA ALA A 35 -18.97 41.50 -13.74
C ALA A 35 -18.51 41.44 -15.21
N LEU A 36 -18.55 42.55 -15.94
CA LEU A 36 -18.06 42.65 -17.32
C LEU A 36 -16.55 42.37 -17.44
N ARG A 37 -15.71 42.89 -16.54
CA ARG A 37 -14.27 42.55 -16.51
C ARG A 37 -14.06 41.05 -16.28
N SER A 38 -14.87 40.43 -15.43
CA SER A 38 -14.81 38.98 -15.14
C SER A 38 -15.27 38.14 -16.33
N LEU A 39 -16.34 38.56 -17.03
CA LEU A 39 -16.81 37.98 -18.29
C LEU A 39 -15.77 38.04 -19.39
N LEU A 40 -15.15 39.21 -19.61
CA LEU A 40 -14.07 39.36 -20.60
C LEU A 40 -12.86 38.49 -20.25
N ARG A 41 -12.49 38.41 -18.97
CA ARG A 41 -11.39 37.56 -18.51
C ARG A 41 -11.68 36.09 -18.77
N LEU A 42 -12.84 35.58 -18.34
CA LEU A 42 -13.21 34.16 -18.50
C LEU A 42 -13.38 33.76 -19.96
N SER A 43 -14.03 34.59 -20.78
CA SER A 43 -14.18 34.33 -22.22
C SER A 43 -12.83 34.27 -22.92
N ARG A 44 -11.87 35.15 -22.59
CA ARG A 44 -10.49 35.06 -23.10
C ARG A 44 -9.74 33.82 -22.59
N GLU A 45 -9.84 33.49 -21.30
CA GLU A 45 -9.21 32.29 -20.72
C GLU A 45 -9.72 31.00 -21.40
N ILE A 46 -11.03 30.88 -21.65
CA ILE A 46 -11.63 29.75 -22.39
C ILE A 46 -11.20 29.78 -23.88
N SER A 47 -11.13 30.95 -24.50
CA SER A 47 -10.74 31.09 -25.92
C SER A 47 -9.28 30.74 -26.19
N LEU A 48 -8.39 30.92 -25.20
CA LEU A 48 -6.97 30.57 -25.26
C LEU A 48 -6.70 29.09 -24.90
N SER A 49 -7.70 28.38 -24.40
CA SER A 49 -7.61 26.96 -24.06
C SER A 49 -7.78 26.11 -25.33
N ASP A 50 -6.69 25.92 -26.08
CA ASP A 50 -6.67 24.98 -27.23
C ASP A 50 -6.48 23.53 -26.73
N PRO A 51 -7.50 22.66 -26.79
CA PRO A 51 -7.38 21.27 -26.38
C PRO A 51 -6.44 20.48 -27.32
N PRO A 52 -5.62 19.54 -26.80
CA PRO A 52 -4.72 18.75 -27.64
C PRO A 52 -5.50 17.90 -28.66
N ARG A 53 -4.88 17.62 -29.81
CA ARG A 53 -5.54 16.92 -30.93
C ARG A 53 -6.09 15.53 -30.57
N SER A 54 -5.46 14.87 -29.61
CA SER A 54 -5.76 13.54 -29.08
C SER A 54 -6.72 13.53 -27.88
N LEU A 55 -7.22 14.69 -27.44
CA LEU A 55 -8.25 14.74 -26.38
C LEU A 55 -9.59 14.21 -26.93
N PRO A 56 -10.24 13.22 -26.31
CA PRO A 56 -11.65 12.95 -26.57
C PRO A 56 -12.49 14.16 -26.18
N THR A 57 -13.62 14.39 -26.86
CA THR A 57 -14.49 15.57 -26.77
C THR A 57 -13.89 16.88 -27.32
N ARG A 58 -12.76 16.82 -28.05
CA ARG A 58 -12.07 18.02 -28.61
C ARG A 58 -12.98 18.91 -29.46
N LEU A 59 -13.91 18.33 -30.23
CA LEU A 59 -14.83 19.13 -31.06
C LEU A 59 -15.78 19.98 -30.20
N LEU A 60 -16.23 19.47 -29.05
CA LEU A 60 -17.08 20.20 -28.11
C LEU A 60 -16.29 21.32 -27.43
N ALA A 61 -15.07 21.01 -26.96
CA ALA A 61 -14.18 22.00 -26.34
C ALA A 61 -13.78 23.13 -27.31
N THR A 62 -13.44 22.80 -28.57
CA THR A 62 -13.15 23.81 -29.60
C THR A 62 -14.38 24.61 -30.02
N ALA A 63 -15.59 24.03 -29.99
CA ALA A 63 -16.83 24.79 -30.19
C ALA A 63 -17.09 25.77 -29.03
N ALA A 64 -16.86 25.37 -27.78
CA ALA A 64 -16.97 26.25 -26.61
C ALA A 64 -15.96 27.42 -26.67
N SER A 65 -14.69 27.13 -26.99
CA SER A 65 -13.65 28.16 -27.21
C SER A 65 -14.04 29.16 -28.31
N ARG A 66 -14.51 28.68 -29.47
CA ARG A 66 -14.99 29.56 -30.57
C ARG A 66 -16.15 30.46 -30.15
N ARG A 67 -17.13 29.94 -29.42
CA ARG A 67 -18.26 30.74 -28.90
C ARG A 67 -17.80 31.79 -27.91
N CYS A 68 -16.89 31.44 -26.99
CA CYS A 68 -16.32 32.39 -26.03
C CYS A 68 -15.54 33.51 -26.73
N LYS A 69 -14.84 33.20 -27.84
CA LYS A 69 -14.11 34.19 -28.64
C LYS A 69 -15.02 35.20 -29.35
N LEU A 70 -16.24 34.81 -29.72
CA LEU A 70 -17.25 35.74 -30.21
C LEU A 70 -17.75 36.65 -29.07
N LEU A 71 -18.05 36.06 -27.91
CA LEU A 71 -18.54 36.80 -26.74
C LEU A 71 -17.50 37.75 -26.13
N SER A 72 -16.20 37.47 -26.22
CA SER A 72 -15.18 38.42 -25.76
C SER A 72 -15.22 39.74 -26.51
N VAL A 73 -15.66 39.77 -27.78
CA VAL A 73 -15.80 41.03 -28.54
C VAL A 73 -16.91 41.90 -27.95
N LEU A 74 -18.07 41.30 -27.63
CA LEU A 74 -19.18 41.96 -26.95
C LEU A 74 -18.72 42.58 -25.61
N PHE A 75 -18.02 41.80 -24.77
CA PHE A 75 -17.60 42.29 -23.47
C PHE A 75 -16.51 43.39 -23.55
N GLU A 76 -15.68 43.40 -24.60
CA GLU A 76 -14.74 44.50 -24.85
C GLU A 76 -15.44 45.80 -25.22
N GLU A 77 -16.49 45.74 -26.05
CA GLU A 77 -17.26 46.92 -26.45
C GLU A 77 -18.07 47.49 -25.27
N LEU A 78 -18.78 46.63 -24.54
CA LEU A 78 -19.51 47.02 -23.32
C LEU A 78 -18.60 47.63 -22.24
N LEU A 79 -17.32 47.24 -22.18
CA LEU A 79 -16.33 47.85 -21.29
C LEU A 79 -15.72 49.16 -21.84
N ARG A 80 -15.75 49.40 -23.14
CA ARG A 80 -15.32 50.68 -23.75
C ARG A 80 -16.39 51.75 -23.59
N ASP A 81 -17.64 51.41 -23.93
CA ASP A 81 -18.72 52.40 -24.00
C ASP A 81 -19.49 52.54 -22.68
N GLY A 82 -19.71 51.43 -21.97
CA GLY A 82 -20.38 51.42 -20.66
C GLY A 82 -19.59 52.12 -19.54
N ALA A 83 -18.30 52.39 -19.74
CA ALA A 83 -17.45 53.07 -18.76
C ALA A 83 -17.70 54.59 -18.64
N VAL A 84 -18.57 55.18 -19.47
CA VAL A 84 -18.62 56.65 -19.67
C VAL A 84 -19.89 57.32 -19.10
N ALA A 85 -21.02 56.62 -18.86
CA ALA A 85 -22.28 57.33 -18.54
C ALA A 85 -23.32 56.70 -17.57
N GLY A 86 -23.34 55.40 -17.24
CA GLY A 86 -24.40 54.90 -16.34
C GLY A 86 -24.40 53.40 -16.01
N GLU A 87 -25.20 53.03 -15.01
CA GLU A 87 -25.51 51.63 -14.66
C GLU A 87 -26.25 50.93 -15.82
N LEU A 88 -26.02 49.63 -16.00
CA LEU A 88 -26.70 48.88 -17.07
C LEU A 88 -28.20 48.73 -16.75
N PRO A 89 -29.07 48.58 -17.76
CA PRO A 89 -30.46 48.17 -17.53
C PRO A 89 -30.50 46.92 -16.64
N ARG A 90 -31.34 46.91 -15.61
CA ARG A 90 -31.39 45.82 -14.61
C ARG A 90 -31.58 44.44 -15.24
N ALA A 91 -32.30 44.35 -16.36
CA ALA A 91 -32.46 43.12 -17.15
C ALA A 91 -31.14 42.67 -17.79
N ALA A 92 -30.33 43.60 -18.32
CA ALA A 92 -29.01 43.31 -18.87
C ALA A 92 -28.01 42.89 -17.77
N SER A 93 -27.98 43.61 -16.64
CA SER A 93 -27.13 43.27 -15.48
C SER A 93 -27.38 41.85 -14.98
N LEU A 94 -28.65 41.48 -14.77
CA LEU A 94 -29.04 40.11 -14.39
C LEU A 94 -28.67 39.07 -15.46
N CYS A 95 -28.92 39.36 -16.75
CA CYS A 95 -28.54 38.45 -17.82
C CYS A 95 -27.02 38.23 -17.91
N LEU A 96 -26.22 39.29 -17.73
CA LEU A 96 -24.75 39.20 -17.71
C LEU A 96 -24.24 38.41 -16.50
N ALA A 97 -24.89 38.50 -15.35
CA ALA A 97 -24.58 37.69 -14.17
C ALA A 97 -24.85 36.19 -14.40
N GLU A 98 -25.94 35.84 -15.07
CA GLU A 98 -26.21 34.43 -15.44
C GLU A 98 -25.27 33.93 -16.55
N ILE A 99 -24.91 34.78 -17.53
CA ILE A 99 -23.88 34.45 -18.54
C ILE A 99 -22.52 34.21 -17.86
N LEU A 100 -22.20 34.96 -16.78
CA LEU A 100 -20.99 34.76 -16.00
C LEU A 100 -20.98 33.37 -15.35
N LEU A 101 -22.12 32.94 -14.78
CA LEU A 101 -22.27 31.59 -14.21
C LEU A 101 -22.16 30.50 -15.28
N ALA A 102 -22.77 30.70 -16.46
CA ALA A 102 -22.66 29.77 -17.59
C ALA A 102 -21.21 29.64 -18.08
N LEU A 103 -20.47 30.74 -18.23
CA LEU A 103 -19.05 30.71 -18.61
C LEU A 103 -18.17 30.09 -17.51
N GLN A 104 -18.48 30.30 -16.23
CA GLN A 104 -17.80 29.59 -15.13
C GLN A 104 -18.01 28.08 -15.22
N ARG A 105 -19.24 27.62 -15.51
CA ARG A 105 -19.55 26.18 -15.72
C ARG A 105 -18.85 25.60 -16.95
N PHE A 106 -18.81 26.34 -18.07
CA PHE A 106 -18.00 25.93 -19.23
C PHE A 106 -16.51 25.79 -18.88
N LYS A 107 -15.96 26.74 -18.10
CA LYS A 107 -14.57 26.68 -17.65
C LYS A 107 -14.31 25.48 -16.72
N SER A 108 -15.20 25.19 -15.77
CA SER A 108 -15.04 24.02 -14.90
C SER A 108 -15.13 22.72 -15.69
N LEU A 109 -16.09 22.59 -16.61
CA LEU A 109 -16.22 21.40 -17.47
C LEU A 109 -14.98 21.19 -18.35
N LEU A 110 -14.41 22.26 -18.92
CA LEU A 110 -13.15 22.20 -19.68
C LEU A 110 -11.95 21.81 -18.80
N ALA A 111 -11.86 22.34 -17.59
CA ALA A 111 -10.79 21.99 -16.64
C ALA A 111 -10.90 20.54 -16.17
N ASP A 112 -12.11 20.06 -15.87
CA ASP A 112 -12.41 18.67 -15.56
C ASP A 112 -12.03 17.75 -16.74
N CYS A 113 -12.35 18.14 -17.97
CA CYS A 113 -11.96 17.38 -19.15
C CYS A 113 -10.43 17.35 -19.36
N ALA A 114 -9.71 18.43 -19.02
CA ALA A 114 -8.25 18.45 -19.10
C ALA A 114 -7.57 17.64 -17.97
N ALA A 115 -8.26 17.45 -16.83
CA ALA A 115 -7.74 16.74 -15.67
C ALA A 115 -8.01 15.23 -15.67
N ARG A 116 -8.99 14.74 -16.43
CA ARG A 116 -9.37 13.32 -16.49
C ARG A 116 -8.51 12.49 -17.44
N SER A 117 -8.45 11.18 -17.20
CA SER A 117 -7.80 10.23 -18.12
C SER A 117 -8.52 10.21 -19.48
N ARG A 118 -7.75 10.08 -20.56
CA ARG A 118 -8.28 10.03 -21.94
C ARG A 118 -9.20 8.83 -22.11
N PHE A 119 -8.85 7.69 -21.51
CA PHE A 119 -9.70 6.51 -21.49
C PHE A 119 -11.03 6.73 -20.73
N ARG A 120 -11.04 7.46 -19.61
CA ARG A 120 -12.28 7.81 -18.90
C ARG A 120 -13.16 8.74 -19.73
N LEU A 121 -12.59 9.80 -20.32
CA LEU A 121 -13.32 10.72 -21.20
C LEU A 121 -13.96 9.99 -22.38
N LEU A 122 -13.25 9.02 -22.96
CA LEU A 122 -13.79 8.17 -24.03
C LEU A 122 -14.98 7.32 -23.54
N LEU A 123 -14.95 6.78 -22.32
CA LEU A 123 -16.08 6.03 -21.75
C LEU A 123 -17.28 6.91 -21.37
N GLU A 124 -17.01 8.14 -20.88
CA GLU A 124 -18.00 9.12 -20.43
C GLU A 124 -18.45 10.09 -21.55
N ALA A 125 -18.04 9.88 -22.80
CA ALA A 125 -18.25 10.80 -23.92
C ALA A 125 -19.71 11.25 -24.11
N ASP A 126 -20.70 10.35 -23.95
CA ASP A 126 -22.12 10.70 -24.02
C ASP A 126 -22.55 11.69 -22.92
N ALA A 127 -22.04 11.51 -21.70
CA ALA A 127 -22.40 12.33 -20.55
C ALA A 127 -21.74 13.71 -20.66
N VAL A 128 -20.46 13.75 -21.05
CA VAL A 128 -19.75 15.01 -21.32
C VAL A 128 -20.40 15.76 -22.49
N ALA A 129 -20.83 15.06 -23.55
CA ALA A 129 -21.56 15.67 -24.66
C ALA A 129 -22.92 16.23 -24.25
N ALA A 130 -23.66 15.53 -23.36
CA ALA A 130 -24.89 16.05 -22.78
C ALA A 130 -24.65 17.31 -21.94
N GLU A 131 -23.65 17.32 -21.04
CA GLU A 131 -23.30 18.49 -20.22
C GLU A 131 -22.88 19.70 -21.08
N PHE A 132 -22.05 19.51 -22.11
CA PHE A 132 -21.73 20.56 -23.08
C PHE A 132 -22.96 21.03 -23.86
N HIS A 133 -23.90 20.15 -24.19
CA HIS A 133 -25.14 20.49 -24.87
C HIS A 133 -26.09 21.32 -24.00
N GLU A 134 -26.31 20.91 -22.74
CA GLU A 134 -27.12 21.66 -21.76
C GLU A 134 -26.56 23.06 -21.54
N LEU A 135 -25.26 23.21 -21.25
CA LEU A 135 -24.62 24.52 -21.12
C LEU A 135 -24.68 25.36 -22.42
N SER A 136 -24.71 24.71 -23.59
CA SER A 136 -24.91 25.40 -24.87
C SER A 136 -26.34 25.92 -25.02
N LEU A 137 -27.34 25.19 -24.54
CA LEU A 137 -28.74 25.64 -24.55
C LEU A 137 -28.96 26.74 -23.53
N ASP A 138 -28.42 26.62 -22.31
CA ASP A 138 -28.42 27.69 -21.30
C ASP A 138 -27.82 28.99 -21.86
N LEU A 139 -26.64 28.91 -22.49
CA LEU A 139 -26.03 30.08 -23.10
C LEU A 139 -26.86 30.62 -24.29
N ALA A 140 -27.54 29.75 -25.05
CA ALA A 140 -28.43 30.21 -26.12
C ALA A 140 -29.65 30.98 -25.56
N THR A 141 -30.31 30.48 -24.52
CA THR A 141 -31.47 31.16 -23.92
C THR A 141 -31.08 32.47 -23.26
N LEU A 142 -29.91 32.54 -22.62
CA LEU A 142 -29.37 33.79 -22.07
C LEU A 142 -29.09 34.83 -23.17
N LEU A 143 -28.54 34.42 -24.31
CA LEU A 143 -28.33 35.32 -25.46
C LEU A 143 -29.65 35.71 -26.17
N ASP A 144 -30.72 34.92 -26.04
CA ASP A 144 -32.06 35.27 -26.53
C ASP A 144 -32.78 36.33 -25.67
N ILE A 145 -32.53 36.35 -24.34
CA ILE A 145 -33.15 37.32 -23.42
C ILE A 145 -32.32 38.59 -23.18
N LEU A 146 -31.09 38.63 -23.68
CA LEU A 146 -30.20 39.79 -23.54
C LEU A 146 -30.79 41.01 -24.29
N PRO A 147 -31.05 42.16 -23.63
CA PRO A 147 -31.66 43.33 -24.29
C PRO A 147 -30.64 44.09 -25.15
N ALA A 148 -30.21 43.50 -26.26
CA ALA A 148 -29.16 44.03 -27.14
C ALA A 148 -29.49 45.42 -27.74
N ALA A 149 -30.78 45.76 -27.85
CA ALA A 149 -31.24 47.08 -28.28
C ALA A 149 -31.04 48.18 -27.22
N GLU A 150 -31.10 47.82 -25.92
CA GLU A 150 -30.88 48.75 -24.80
C GLU A 150 -29.39 48.94 -24.48
N LEU A 151 -28.55 47.99 -24.92
CA LEU A 151 -27.10 47.99 -24.69
C LEU A 151 -26.30 48.87 -25.67
N ALA A 152 -26.96 49.55 -26.62
CA ALA A 152 -26.38 50.49 -27.60
C ALA A 152 -25.22 49.96 -28.48
N VAL A 153 -24.96 48.65 -28.46
CA VAL A 153 -23.87 47.95 -29.17
C VAL A 153 -23.95 48.15 -30.69
N ALA A 154 -22.80 48.22 -31.37
CA ALA A 154 -22.68 48.27 -32.82
C ALA A 154 -23.40 47.10 -33.53
N GLU A 155 -23.87 47.35 -34.75
CA GLU A 155 -24.61 46.37 -35.56
C GLU A 155 -23.77 45.11 -35.83
N ASP A 156 -22.50 45.29 -36.23
CA ASP A 156 -21.51 44.22 -36.43
C ASP A 156 -21.41 43.26 -35.23
N VAL A 157 -21.48 43.78 -34.01
CA VAL A 157 -21.32 42.96 -32.79
C VAL A 157 -22.64 42.33 -32.35
N ARG A 158 -23.80 42.92 -32.68
CA ARG A 158 -25.09 42.22 -32.60
C ARG A 158 -25.10 41.01 -33.54
N ASP A 159 -24.54 41.13 -34.74
CA ASP A 159 -24.38 40.02 -35.67
C ASP A 159 -23.45 38.91 -35.12
N LEU A 160 -22.38 39.26 -34.40
CA LEU A 160 -21.54 38.28 -33.70
C LEU A 160 -22.27 37.58 -32.55
N VAL A 161 -23.11 38.29 -31.80
CA VAL A 161 -23.98 37.70 -30.76
C VAL A 161 -24.99 36.74 -31.39
N ASP A 162 -25.59 37.13 -32.50
CA ASP A 162 -26.52 36.28 -33.25
C ASP A 162 -25.84 35.07 -33.90
N LEU A 163 -24.58 35.20 -34.29
CA LEU A 163 -23.76 34.06 -34.72
C LEU A 163 -23.46 33.12 -33.55
N ALA A 164 -23.05 33.65 -32.39
CA ALA A 164 -22.79 32.86 -31.18
C ALA A 164 -24.05 32.11 -30.74
N ARG A 165 -25.20 32.79 -30.66
CA ARG A 165 -26.53 32.22 -30.39
C ARG A 165 -26.88 31.08 -31.34
N ARG A 166 -26.72 31.29 -32.66
CA ARG A 166 -26.95 30.24 -33.68
C ARG A 166 -25.98 29.06 -33.55
N GLN A 167 -24.74 29.28 -33.17
CA GLN A 167 -23.75 28.21 -32.90
C GLN A 167 -24.06 27.43 -31.61
N CYS A 168 -24.61 28.09 -30.59
CA CYS A 168 -25.07 27.47 -29.35
C CYS A 168 -26.29 26.56 -29.60
N ARG A 169 -27.32 27.05 -30.29
CA ARG A 169 -28.51 26.24 -30.67
C ARG A 169 -28.22 25.05 -31.60
N ARG A 170 -27.10 25.09 -32.34
CA ARG A 170 -26.63 23.98 -33.21
C ARG A 170 -25.80 22.93 -32.47
N SER A 171 -25.60 23.06 -31.16
CA SER A 171 -24.91 22.04 -30.36
C SER A 171 -25.69 20.72 -30.39
N THR A 172 -25.01 19.57 -30.46
CA THR A 172 -25.61 18.24 -30.42
C THR A 172 -25.28 17.53 -29.10
N PRO A 173 -26.20 16.73 -28.52
CA PRO A 173 -25.92 15.94 -27.32
C PRO A 173 -25.14 14.63 -27.61
N ALA A 174 -24.83 14.35 -28.88
CA ALA A 174 -24.05 13.19 -29.29
C ALA A 174 -22.56 13.54 -29.41
N PRO A 175 -21.65 12.62 -29.04
CA PRO A 175 -20.21 12.77 -29.28
C PRO A 175 -19.85 12.65 -30.77
N ASP A 176 -18.57 12.83 -31.11
CA ASP A 176 -18.06 12.65 -32.48
C ASP A 176 -18.20 11.17 -32.91
N PRO A 177 -18.79 10.85 -34.08
CA PRO A 177 -18.80 9.49 -34.62
C PRO A 177 -17.44 8.79 -34.67
N ALA A 178 -16.34 9.54 -34.81
CA ALA A 178 -14.98 9.00 -34.74
C ALA A 178 -14.59 8.56 -33.31
N GLU A 179 -14.99 9.34 -32.29
CA GLU A 179 -14.78 9.00 -30.88
C GLU A 179 -15.66 7.81 -30.48
N ASP A 180 -16.89 7.72 -30.99
CA ASP A 180 -17.77 6.56 -30.80
C ASP A 180 -17.25 5.27 -31.43
N ALA A 181 -16.66 5.36 -32.62
CA ALA A 181 -15.98 4.22 -33.25
C ALA A 181 -14.76 3.78 -32.41
N LEU A 182 -13.95 4.72 -31.93
CA LEU A 182 -12.79 4.44 -31.07
C LEU A 182 -13.21 3.80 -29.73
N ARG A 183 -14.25 4.34 -29.08
CA ARG A 183 -14.89 3.80 -27.87
C ARG A 183 -15.34 2.35 -28.07
N SER A 184 -16.00 2.09 -29.20
CA SER A 184 -16.49 0.76 -29.56
C SER A 184 -15.36 -0.24 -29.79
N GLU A 185 -14.28 0.17 -30.46
CA GLU A 185 -13.09 -0.66 -30.70
C GLU A 185 -12.31 -0.95 -29.40
N VAL A 186 -12.17 0.03 -28.50
CA VAL A 186 -11.56 -0.18 -27.18
C VAL A 186 -12.36 -1.19 -26.34
N LEU A 187 -13.69 -1.04 -26.26
CA LEU A 187 -14.56 -1.97 -25.53
C LEU A 187 -14.56 -3.38 -26.15
N LYS A 188 -14.44 -3.48 -27.47
CA LYS A 188 -14.29 -4.75 -28.19
C LYS A 188 -12.95 -5.42 -27.87
N LEU A 189 -11.85 -4.66 -27.81
CA LEU A 189 -10.52 -5.18 -27.46
C LEU A 189 -10.47 -5.70 -26.02
N ILE A 190 -11.17 -5.06 -25.07
CA ILE A 190 -11.36 -5.59 -23.71
C ILE A 190 -12.04 -6.96 -23.73
N ARG A 191 -13.14 -7.12 -24.49
CA ARG A 191 -13.85 -8.41 -24.63
C ARG A 191 -12.99 -9.49 -25.31
N GLU A 192 -12.16 -9.12 -26.27
CA GLU A 192 -11.20 -10.05 -26.89
C GLU A 192 -10.20 -10.59 -25.85
N ILE A 193 -9.70 -9.73 -24.94
CA ILE A 193 -8.83 -10.14 -23.83
C ILE A 193 -9.58 -11.04 -22.83
N GLU A 194 -10.84 -10.74 -22.50
CA GLU A 194 -11.68 -11.64 -21.68
C GLU A 194 -11.83 -13.04 -22.29
N MET A 195 -11.76 -13.14 -23.61
CA MET A 195 -11.79 -14.39 -24.38
C MET A 195 -10.40 -15.02 -24.62
N GLU A 196 -9.37 -14.53 -23.91
CA GLU A 196 -7.96 -14.96 -24.02
C GLU A 196 -7.33 -14.73 -25.41
N ILE A 197 -7.92 -13.85 -26.24
CA ILE A 197 -7.41 -13.47 -27.56
C ILE A 197 -6.35 -12.38 -27.38
N VAL A 198 -5.15 -12.62 -27.91
CA VAL A 198 -4.04 -11.66 -27.86
C VAL A 198 -4.31 -10.52 -28.85
N PRO A 199 -4.34 -9.24 -28.42
CA PRO A 199 -4.53 -8.11 -29.32
C PRO A 199 -3.38 -7.98 -30.33
N ASP A 200 -3.72 -7.69 -31.59
CA ASP A 200 -2.73 -7.39 -32.62
C ASP A 200 -1.96 -6.10 -32.34
N ARG A 201 -0.66 -6.10 -32.65
CA ARG A 201 0.26 -4.96 -32.42
C ARG A 201 -0.14 -3.74 -33.24
N ALA A 202 -0.50 -3.90 -34.51
CA ALA A 202 -0.77 -2.76 -35.39
C ALA A 202 -2.10 -2.08 -35.02
N ARG A 203 -3.15 -2.86 -34.74
CA ARG A 203 -4.43 -2.34 -34.22
C ARG A 203 -4.27 -1.63 -32.87
N LEU A 204 -3.46 -2.20 -31.98
CA LEU A 204 -3.22 -1.62 -30.66
C LEU A 204 -2.36 -0.34 -30.74
N ALA A 205 -1.39 -0.26 -31.66
CA ALA A 205 -0.66 0.99 -31.96
C ALA A 205 -1.60 2.09 -32.48
N ALA A 206 -2.45 1.79 -33.46
CA ALA A 206 -3.37 2.78 -34.05
C ALA A 206 -4.34 3.40 -33.02
N ILE A 207 -4.85 2.60 -32.06
CA ILE A 207 -5.69 3.10 -30.96
C ILE A 207 -4.89 4.06 -30.05
N PHE A 208 -3.63 3.74 -29.77
CA PHE A 208 -2.78 4.54 -28.90
C PHE A 208 -2.35 5.85 -29.56
N GLU A 209 -2.01 5.83 -30.85
CA GLU A 209 -1.72 7.03 -31.66
C GLU A 209 -2.94 7.98 -31.73
N LEU A 210 -4.16 7.44 -31.92
CA LEU A 210 -5.39 8.26 -31.90
C LEU A 210 -5.63 8.92 -30.53
N LEU A 211 -5.24 8.25 -29.44
CA LEU A 211 -5.27 8.78 -28.08
C LEU A 211 -4.00 9.58 -27.73
N GLY A 212 -3.03 9.74 -28.64
CA GLY A 212 -1.76 10.45 -28.43
C GLY A 212 -0.88 9.86 -27.31
N LEU A 213 -0.90 8.54 -27.15
CA LEU A 213 -0.14 7.78 -26.16
C LEU A 213 1.09 7.16 -26.82
N ASP A 214 1.88 8.01 -27.47
CA ASP A 214 2.88 7.63 -28.47
C ASP A 214 4.18 7.06 -27.87
N ASP A 215 4.33 7.13 -26.54
CA ASP A 215 5.53 6.74 -25.81
C ASP A 215 5.26 6.17 -24.39
N SER A 216 6.30 5.58 -23.79
CA SER A 216 6.17 4.94 -22.47
C SER A 216 5.85 5.88 -21.29
N PRO A 217 6.34 7.14 -21.19
CA PRO A 217 5.92 8.02 -20.10
C PRO A 217 4.46 8.47 -20.27
N SER A 218 3.98 8.84 -21.47
CA SER A 218 2.56 9.16 -21.65
C SER A 218 1.64 8.01 -21.25
N CYS A 219 2.03 6.76 -21.58
CA CYS A 219 1.32 5.57 -21.10
C CYS A 219 1.36 5.42 -19.57
N ARG A 220 2.46 5.81 -18.90
CA ARG A 220 2.60 5.74 -17.43
C ARG A 220 1.70 6.76 -16.76
N ASP A 221 1.74 8.00 -17.24
CA ASP A 221 0.99 9.11 -16.65
C ASP A 221 -0.52 8.86 -16.77
N GLU A 222 -0.98 8.31 -17.91
CA GLU A 222 -2.36 7.85 -18.12
C GLU A 222 -2.74 6.68 -17.18
N ILE A 223 -1.85 5.71 -16.96
CA ILE A 223 -2.08 4.63 -15.97
C ILE A 223 -2.23 5.20 -14.56
N GLU A 224 -1.32 6.08 -14.14
CA GLU A 224 -1.33 6.68 -12.80
C GLU A 224 -2.57 7.57 -12.60
N LEU A 225 -3.06 8.22 -13.65
CA LEU A 225 -4.27 9.04 -13.62
C LEU A 225 -5.52 8.17 -13.51
N LEU A 226 -5.63 7.13 -14.33
CA LEU A 226 -6.74 6.17 -14.29
C LEU A 226 -6.80 5.41 -12.95
N GLU A 227 -5.64 5.07 -12.36
CA GLU A 227 -5.57 4.45 -11.02
C GLU A 227 -6.03 5.38 -9.90
N ARG A 228 -5.72 6.68 -9.97
CA ARG A 228 -6.23 7.70 -9.04
C ARG A 228 -7.76 7.82 -9.15
N GLU A 229 -8.29 7.93 -10.36
CA GLU A 229 -9.73 8.01 -10.62
C GLU A 229 -10.52 6.78 -10.13
N ILE A 230 -9.97 5.58 -10.29
CA ILE A 230 -10.54 4.33 -9.75
C ILE A 230 -10.61 4.39 -8.22
N GLY A 231 -9.57 4.91 -7.56
CA GLY A 231 -9.49 5.02 -6.11
C GLY A 231 -10.54 5.97 -5.53
N ASP A 232 -10.68 7.16 -6.13
CA ASP A 232 -11.60 8.20 -5.67
C ASP A 232 -13.08 7.82 -5.88
N ARG A 233 -13.38 6.96 -6.88
CA ARG A 233 -14.75 6.71 -7.36
C ARG A 233 -15.08 5.24 -7.63
N ALA A 234 -14.62 4.34 -6.76
CA ALA A 234 -14.75 2.88 -6.92
C ALA A 234 -16.18 2.33 -7.13
N ALA A 235 -17.24 3.10 -6.85
CA ALA A 235 -18.64 2.70 -7.03
C ALA A 235 -19.25 3.05 -8.40
N GLU A 236 -18.49 3.70 -9.30
CA GLU A 236 -19.00 4.13 -10.61
C GLU A 236 -19.26 2.97 -11.59
N LYS A 237 -20.18 3.22 -12.54
CA LYS A 237 -20.58 2.27 -13.60
C LYS A 237 -19.38 1.69 -14.38
N TRP A 238 -18.32 2.47 -14.53
CA TRP A 238 -17.18 2.16 -15.38
C TRP A 238 -15.98 1.55 -14.63
N THR A 239 -15.99 1.43 -13.30
CA THR A 239 -14.79 1.06 -12.51
C THR A 239 -14.14 -0.24 -12.97
N SER A 240 -14.90 -1.31 -13.24
CA SER A 240 -14.35 -2.56 -13.77
C SER A 240 -13.71 -2.40 -15.16
N VAL A 241 -14.30 -1.58 -16.03
CA VAL A 241 -13.76 -1.29 -17.37
C VAL A 241 -12.46 -0.48 -17.23
N MET A 242 -12.40 0.47 -16.31
CA MET A 242 -11.19 1.23 -15.99
C MET A 242 -10.08 0.30 -15.44
N VAL A 243 -10.38 -0.65 -14.56
CA VAL A 243 -9.43 -1.66 -14.07
C VAL A 243 -8.92 -2.56 -15.21
N ALA A 244 -9.79 -2.97 -16.13
CA ALA A 244 -9.40 -3.69 -17.35
C ALA A 244 -8.48 -2.85 -18.26
N LEU A 245 -8.78 -1.56 -18.39
CA LEU A 245 -7.99 -0.59 -19.16
C LEU A 245 -6.61 -0.34 -18.56
N VAL A 246 -6.46 -0.29 -17.23
CA VAL A 246 -5.14 -0.29 -16.56
C VAL A 246 -4.34 -1.54 -16.96
N GLY A 247 -4.97 -2.72 -16.98
CA GLY A 247 -4.34 -3.97 -17.43
C GLY A 247 -3.89 -3.90 -18.89
N LEU A 248 -4.76 -3.43 -19.79
CA LEU A 248 -4.48 -3.22 -21.20
C LEU A 248 -3.36 -2.20 -21.43
N LEU A 249 -3.42 -1.03 -20.79
CA LEU A 249 -2.43 0.04 -20.88
C LEU A 249 -1.03 -0.46 -20.50
N ARG A 250 -0.92 -1.20 -19.39
CA ARG A 250 0.35 -1.79 -18.96
C ARG A 250 0.85 -2.83 -19.98
N TYR A 251 -0.03 -3.68 -20.53
CA TYR A 251 0.31 -4.65 -21.57
C TYR A 251 0.78 -3.95 -22.85
N ALA A 252 0.01 -2.98 -23.33
CA ALA A 252 0.29 -2.17 -24.51
C ALA A 252 1.63 -1.45 -24.41
N LYS A 253 1.89 -0.76 -23.30
CA LYS A 253 3.19 -0.14 -22.99
C LYS A 253 4.34 -1.13 -23.18
N CYS A 254 4.24 -2.32 -22.56
CA CYS A 254 5.25 -3.36 -22.68
C CYS A 254 5.45 -3.89 -24.10
N VAL A 255 4.37 -4.04 -24.89
CA VAL A 255 4.41 -4.58 -26.26
C VAL A 255 4.91 -3.54 -27.27
N LEU A 256 4.36 -2.32 -27.24
CA LEU A 256 4.69 -1.26 -28.20
C LEU A 256 6.07 -0.67 -27.95
N TYR A 257 6.30 -0.17 -26.73
CA TYR A 257 7.45 0.66 -26.36
C TYR A 257 8.52 -0.10 -25.55
N GLY A 258 8.26 -1.38 -25.25
CA GLY A 258 9.07 -2.17 -24.34
C GLY A 258 8.75 -1.87 -22.88
N ALA A 259 9.39 -2.62 -21.99
CA ALA A 259 9.43 -2.20 -20.59
C ALA A 259 10.42 -1.02 -20.47
N SER A 260 10.06 0.02 -19.72
CA SER A 260 10.93 1.18 -19.47
C SER A 260 11.08 1.44 -17.97
N THR A 261 12.32 1.44 -17.48
CA THR A 261 12.64 1.94 -16.15
C THR A 261 12.31 3.44 -16.08
N PRO A 262 11.85 3.97 -14.94
CA PRO A 262 11.93 5.42 -14.72
C PRO A 262 13.39 5.85 -14.87
N ARG A 263 13.64 6.92 -15.62
CA ARG A 263 15.00 7.42 -15.86
C ARG A 263 15.58 7.95 -14.55
N SER A 264 16.80 7.53 -14.22
CA SER A 264 17.61 8.22 -13.22
C SER A 264 18.28 9.40 -13.93
N ASP A 265 17.53 10.47 -14.16
CA ASP A 265 18.04 11.67 -14.85
C ASP A 265 18.92 12.49 -13.89
N ALA A 266 20.17 12.06 -13.75
CA ALA A 266 21.22 12.75 -13.02
C ALA A 266 21.74 14.01 -13.75
N SER A 267 20.87 14.81 -14.39
CA SER A 267 21.24 16.10 -14.99
C SER A 267 20.07 17.04 -15.37
N SER A 268 19.20 17.42 -14.44
CA SER A 268 18.43 18.69 -14.56
C SER A 268 17.83 19.15 -13.23
N ALA A 269 18.53 20.06 -12.55
CA ALA A 269 17.99 20.72 -11.35
C ALA A 269 17.27 22.02 -11.74
N ALA A 270 15.93 21.99 -11.83
CA ALA A 270 15.01 23.11 -11.55
C ALA A 270 13.56 22.71 -11.89
N GLY A 271 12.64 22.78 -10.93
CA GLY A 271 11.18 22.66 -11.17
C GLY A 271 10.48 21.60 -10.31
N PHE A 272 9.54 22.03 -9.48
CA PHE A 272 8.72 21.20 -8.57
C PHE A 272 7.84 20.15 -9.27
N SER A 273 7.78 18.93 -8.71
CA SER A 273 6.55 18.38 -8.09
C SER A 273 6.85 17.08 -7.33
N SER A 274 6.17 16.84 -6.21
CA SER A 274 6.61 15.88 -5.17
C SER A 274 5.64 14.70 -4.96
N SER A 275 5.82 13.60 -5.71
CA SER A 275 5.21 12.30 -5.39
C SER A 275 6.24 11.23 -5.02
N ALA A 276 7.39 11.19 -5.70
CA ALA A 276 8.43 10.17 -5.47
C ALA A 276 9.02 10.20 -4.04
N ALA A 277 9.09 11.37 -3.40
CA ALA A 277 9.58 11.50 -2.03
C ALA A 277 8.61 10.92 -0.97
N ALA A 278 7.30 10.85 -1.27
CA ALA A 278 6.31 10.35 -0.34
C ALA A 278 6.40 8.83 -0.14
N ASP A 279 6.76 8.08 -1.19
CA ASP A 279 6.88 6.61 -1.15
C ASP A 279 8.10 6.15 -0.35
N ASP A 280 9.26 6.81 -0.51
CA ASP A 280 10.45 6.53 0.30
C ASP A 280 10.28 6.96 1.77
N LEU A 281 9.50 8.01 2.03
CA LEU A 281 9.24 8.49 3.40
C LEU A 281 8.16 7.68 4.11
N ALA A 282 7.12 7.22 3.41
CA ALA A 282 6.19 6.19 3.90
C ALA A 282 6.94 4.87 4.18
N ALA A 283 7.94 4.52 3.37
CA ALA A 283 8.85 3.42 3.64
C ALA A 283 9.83 3.66 4.82
N ALA A 284 9.91 4.88 5.35
CA ALA A 284 10.61 5.23 6.59
C ALA A 284 9.69 5.27 7.85
N ALA A 285 8.38 5.04 7.69
CA ALA A 285 7.43 5.09 8.81
C ALA A 285 7.77 4.12 9.96
N PRO A 286 7.61 4.52 11.23
CA PRO A 286 7.76 3.63 12.39
C PRO A 286 7.01 2.30 12.24
N ARG A 287 7.61 1.21 12.71
CA ARG A 287 7.08 -0.16 12.54
C ARG A 287 5.69 -0.34 13.16
N ASP A 288 5.40 0.36 14.25
CA ASP A 288 4.11 0.34 14.94
C ASP A 288 2.97 0.95 14.10
N PHE A 289 3.30 1.71 13.06
CA PHE A 289 2.33 2.31 12.13
C PHE A 289 2.05 1.43 10.91
N ARG A 290 2.73 0.28 10.75
CA ARG A 290 2.60 -0.60 9.58
C ARG A 290 1.75 -1.83 9.86
N CYS A 291 0.96 -2.25 8.87
CA CYS A 291 0.14 -3.44 8.97
C CYS A 291 1.02 -4.70 8.92
N PRO A 292 0.87 -5.66 9.85
CA PRO A 292 1.62 -6.92 9.79
C PRO A 292 1.29 -7.86 8.61
N ILE A 293 0.29 -7.53 7.77
CA ILE A 293 -0.11 -8.31 6.58
C ILE A 293 0.44 -7.67 5.30
N SER A 294 0.15 -6.39 5.06
CA SER A 294 0.62 -5.68 3.85
C SER A 294 2.04 -5.13 3.98
N LEU A 295 2.53 -4.91 5.20
CA LEU A 295 3.76 -4.20 5.55
C LEU A 295 3.76 -2.69 5.20
N ASP A 296 2.63 -2.17 4.72
CA ASP A 296 2.38 -0.76 4.43
C ASP A 296 1.79 -0.02 5.64
N LEU A 297 1.82 1.32 5.61
CA LEU A 297 1.21 2.18 6.63
C LEU A 297 -0.30 1.89 6.80
N MET A 298 -0.76 1.70 8.04
CA MET A 298 -2.17 1.43 8.34
C MET A 298 -3.03 2.68 8.12
N ARG A 299 -4.00 2.61 7.20
CA ARG A 299 -4.96 3.70 6.93
C ARG A 299 -6.16 3.62 7.87
N ASP A 300 -6.64 2.41 8.14
CA ASP A 300 -7.65 2.16 9.19
C ASP A 300 -7.21 1.03 10.14
N PRO A 301 -6.43 1.34 11.19
CA PRO A 301 -5.95 0.34 12.13
C PRO A 301 -7.10 -0.25 12.97
N VAL A 302 -7.25 -1.58 12.93
CA VAL A 302 -8.24 -2.37 13.67
C VAL A 302 -7.58 -3.48 14.48
N VAL A 303 -8.05 -3.71 15.70
CA VAL A 303 -7.56 -4.74 16.62
C VAL A 303 -8.40 -6.01 16.48
N VAL A 304 -7.76 -7.16 16.31
CA VAL A 304 -8.42 -8.48 16.44
C VAL A 304 -8.55 -8.79 17.93
N VAL A 305 -9.78 -8.77 18.46
CA VAL A 305 -10.07 -8.81 19.91
C VAL A 305 -9.37 -9.98 20.61
N ALA A 306 -9.47 -11.19 20.06
CA ALA A 306 -8.88 -12.40 20.65
C ALA A 306 -7.34 -12.42 20.71
N THR A 307 -6.61 -11.50 20.06
CA THR A 307 -5.13 -11.49 20.05
C THR A 307 -4.48 -10.14 20.34
N GLY A 308 -5.26 -9.06 20.45
CA GLY A 308 -4.75 -7.71 20.70
C GLY A 308 -3.87 -7.11 19.59
N GLN A 309 -3.67 -7.83 18.47
CA GLN A 309 -2.85 -7.35 17.36
C GLN A 309 -3.63 -6.41 16.46
N THR A 310 -3.00 -5.30 16.08
CA THR A 310 -3.57 -4.30 15.18
C THR A 310 -3.13 -4.56 13.73
N TYR A 311 -4.06 -4.40 12.80
CA TYR A 311 -3.88 -4.56 11.35
C TYR A 311 -4.61 -3.44 10.62
N ASP A 312 -4.30 -3.19 9.35
CA ASP A 312 -5.18 -2.39 8.50
C ASP A 312 -6.47 -3.18 8.18
N ARG A 313 -7.62 -2.51 8.22
CA ARG A 313 -8.94 -3.13 8.02
C ARG A 313 -9.03 -3.91 6.72
N ALA A 314 -8.59 -3.35 5.60
CA ALA A 314 -8.72 -4.01 4.30
C ALA A 314 -7.89 -5.31 4.26
N SER A 315 -6.70 -5.27 4.87
CA SER A 315 -5.78 -6.40 4.92
C SER A 315 -6.32 -7.56 5.77
N ILE A 316 -6.85 -7.28 6.98
CA ILE A 316 -7.40 -8.33 7.86
C ILE A 316 -8.76 -8.84 7.39
N ALA A 317 -9.60 -7.99 6.78
CA ALA A 317 -10.86 -8.42 6.18
C ALA A 317 -10.63 -9.40 5.01
N THR A 318 -9.65 -9.11 4.14
CA THR A 318 -9.26 -10.02 3.03
C THR A 318 -8.71 -11.35 3.55
N TRP A 319 -7.96 -11.31 4.66
CA TRP A 319 -7.45 -12.51 5.32
C TRP A 319 -8.58 -13.41 5.88
N PHE A 320 -9.59 -12.83 6.52
CA PHE A 320 -10.76 -13.59 7.00
C PHE A 320 -11.65 -14.07 5.83
N ALA A 321 -11.86 -13.24 4.81
CA ALA A 321 -12.65 -13.60 3.62
C ALA A 321 -12.04 -14.77 2.82
N SER A 322 -10.73 -14.97 2.90
CA SER A 322 -10.02 -16.12 2.31
C SER A 322 -10.09 -17.41 3.16
N GLY A 323 -10.97 -17.46 4.17
CA GLY A 323 -11.26 -18.65 4.98
C GLY A 323 -10.30 -18.88 6.15
N HIS A 324 -9.37 -17.96 6.42
CA HIS A 324 -8.38 -18.10 7.49
C HIS A 324 -8.95 -17.68 8.85
N ALA A 325 -9.40 -18.64 9.65
CA ALA A 325 -9.76 -18.43 11.06
C ALA A 325 -8.53 -18.32 12.00
N THR A 326 -7.44 -17.71 11.53
CA THR A 326 -6.16 -17.62 12.26
C THR A 326 -5.62 -16.19 12.28
N CYS A 327 -4.91 -15.80 13.34
CA CYS A 327 -4.25 -14.50 13.45
C CYS A 327 -2.95 -14.47 12.60
N PRO A 328 -2.82 -13.60 11.58
CA PRO A 328 -1.67 -13.60 10.66
C PRO A 328 -0.31 -13.49 11.35
N LYS A 329 -0.18 -12.60 12.35
CA LYS A 329 1.09 -12.33 13.03
C LYS A 329 1.45 -13.37 14.10
N THR A 330 0.47 -14.07 14.69
CA THR A 330 0.71 -14.98 15.84
C THR A 330 0.46 -16.46 15.53
N GLY A 331 -0.14 -16.79 14.38
CA GLY A 331 -0.49 -18.14 13.98
C GLY A 331 -1.58 -18.81 14.84
N GLN A 332 -2.21 -18.08 15.75
CA GLN A 332 -3.24 -18.62 16.66
C GLN A 332 -4.58 -18.76 15.95
N VAL A 333 -5.30 -19.86 16.18
CA VAL A 333 -6.69 -20.02 15.73
C VAL A 333 -7.57 -19.07 16.56
N LEU A 334 -8.40 -18.28 15.88
CA LEU A 334 -9.24 -17.25 16.47
C LEU A 334 -10.61 -17.86 16.85
N PRO A 335 -11.08 -17.73 18.10
CA PRO A 335 -12.41 -18.20 18.50
C PRO A 335 -13.55 -17.30 17.99
N HIS A 336 -13.25 -16.05 17.63
CA HIS A 336 -14.16 -15.07 17.02
C HIS A 336 -13.35 -14.11 16.14
N LEU A 337 -13.98 -13.53 15.12
CA LEU A 337 -13.35 -12.67 14.11
C LEU A 337 -13.58 -11.17 14.35
N ASP A 338 -13.90 -10.79 15.59
CA ASP A 338 -14.30 -9.43 15.93
C ASP A 338 -13.15 -8.42 15.79
N LEU A 339 -13.45 -7.29 15.14
CA LEU A 339 -12.52 -6.21 14.82
C LEU A 339 -12.95 -4.89 15.49
N VAL A 340 -12.10 -4.36 16.36
CA VAL A 340 -12.35 -3.09 17.07
C VAL A 340 -11.44 -1.98 16.52
N PRO A 341 -11.96 -0.79 16.12
CA PRO A 341 -11.13 0.28 15.59
C PRO A 341 -10.12 0.84 16.61
N ASN A 342 -8.84 0.88 16.25
CA ASN A 342 -7.77 1.47 17.08
C ASN A 342 -7.64 2.98 16.78
N ARG A 343 -8.60 3.77 17.28
CA ARG A 343 -8.65 5.23 17.08
C ARG A 343 -7.39 5.95 17.62
N ALA A 344 -6.80 5.45 18.70
CA ALA A 344 -5.57 6.01 19.27
C ALA A 344 -4.39 5.88 18.29
N LEU A 345 -4.20 4.70 17.71
CA LEU A 345 -3.14 4.49 16.71
C LEU A 345 -3.42 5.27 15.43
N LYS A 346 -4.67 5.34 14.96
CA LYS A 346 -5.07 6.15 13.79
C LYS A 346 -4.68 7.63 13.95
N ASN A 347 -4.87 8.20 15.14
CA ASN A 347 -4.50 9.58 15.45
C ASN A 347 -2.97 9.78 15.49
N LEU A 348 -2.21 8.80 15.98
CA LEU A 348 -0.73 8.86 15.98
C LEU A 348 -0.18 8.78 14.56
N ILE A 349 -0.71 7.87 13.72
CA ILE A 349 -0.34 7.75 12.31
C ILE A 349 -0.66 9.05 11.57
N SER A 350 -1.84 9.63 11.78
CA SER A 350 -2.25 10.89 11.15
C SER A 350 -1.32 12.06 11.48
N ARG A 351 -0.89 12.20 12.75
CA ARG A 351 0.09 13.23 13.16
C ARG A 351 1.45 13.01 12.51
N TRP A 352 1.95 11.78 12.56
CA TRP A 352 3.24 11.44 11.95
C TRP A 352 3.24 11.71 10.43
N CYS A 353 2.14 11.41 9.74
CA CYS A 353 1.99 11.73 8.31
C CYS A 353 2.03 13.24 8.06
N HIS A 354 1.34 14.03 8.89
CA HIS A 354 1.35 15.49 8.78
C HIS A 354 2.74 16.09 9.03
N GLU A 355 3.44 15.62 10.06
CA GLU A 355 4.81 16.04 10.41
C GLU A 355 5.86 15.69 9.34
N ASN A 356 5.61 14.63 8.56
CA ASN A 356 6.51 14.16 7.50
C ASN A 356 6.02 14.53 6.08
N GLY A 357 4.91 15.25 5.92
CA GLY A 357 4.37 15.60 4.60
C GLY A 357 3.86 14.42 3.77
N VAL A 358 3.53 13.29 4.42
CA VAL A 358 2.93 12.12 3.76
C VAL A 358 1.42 12.34 3.65
N PRO A 359 0.79 12.21 2.46
CA PRO A 359 -0.65 12.39 2.31
C PRO A 359 -1.41 11.28 3.04
N PHE A 360 -2.20 11.67 4.04
CA PHE A 360 -3.05 10.78 4.84
C PHE A 360 -4.49 11.30 4.84
N ASP A 361 -5.40 10.60 4.17
CA ASP A 361 -6.82 10.93 4.14
C ASP A 361 -7.58 10.22 5.29
N PRO A 362 -8.10 10.97 6.28
CA PRO A 362 -8.86 10.39 7.38
C PRO A 362 -10.32 10.03 7.03
N SER A 363 -10.82 10.43 5.86
CA SER A 363 -12.26 10.43 5.54
C SER A 363 -12.80 9.10 4.99
N ALA A 364 -11.96 8.28 4.37
CA ALA A 364 -12.35 7.07 3.61
C ALA A 364 -12.97 5.90 4.41
N SER A 365 -13.24 6.05 5.72
CA SER A 365 -13.64 4.95 6.61
C SER A 365 -14.96 5.15 7.38
N SER A 366 -15.78 6.14 7.04
CA SER A 366 -17.02 6.47 7.79
C SER A 366 -18.31 5.87 7.19
N SER A 367 -18.27 5.34 5.97
CA SER A 367 -19.46 4.95 5.19
C SER A 367 -19.91 3.49 5.32
N SER A 368 -19.19 2.64 6.08
CA SER A 368 -19.38 1.18 6.02
C SER A 368 -19.85 0.50 7.33
N SER A 369 -20.52 1.21 8.25
CA SER A 369 -20.91 0.65 9.56
C SER A 369 -22.36 0.93 10.00
N ALA A 370 -23.32 1.01 9.06
CA ALA A 370 -24.72 1.31 9.35
C ALA A 370 -25.72 0.32 8.69
N ALA A 371 -25.43 -0.99 8.71
CA ALA A 371 -26.36 -2.02 8.23
C ALA A 371 -26.09 -3.41 8.87
N ALA A 372 -26.18 -3.53 10.21
CA ALA A 372 -25.98 -4.82 10.90
C ALA A 372 -26.76 -4.96 12.23
N SER A 373 -28.08 -4.72 12.22
CA SER A 373 -28.96 -5.14 13.33
C SER A 373 -30.45 -5.20 12.96
N ALA A 374 -30.93 -6.35 12.45
CA ALA A 374 -32.28 -6.88 12.71
C ALA A 374 -32.56 -8.19 11.94
N GLY A 375 -33.21 -9.14 12.61
CA GLY A 375 -34.21 -10.03 12.01
C GLY A 375 -33.72 -11.24 11.20
N GLY A 376 -33.89 -12.44 11.76
CA GLY A 376 -33.84 -13.69 10.97
C GLY A 376 -35.16 -13.98 10.24
N GLY A 377 -35.09 -14.72 9.13
CA GLY A 377 -36.24 -15.18 8.35
C GLY A 377 -35.81 -16.24 7.33
N ASN A 378 -36.65 -17.25 7.09
CA ASN A 378 -36.33 -18.43 6.29
C ASN A 378 -36.13 -18.15 4.79
N PRO A 379 -35.41 -19.03 4.05
CA PRO A 379 -35.24 -18.92 2.61
C PRO A 379 -36.51 -19.36 1.87
N ALA A 380 -37.08 -18.47 1.08
CA ALA A 380 -38.08 -18.79 0.06
C ALA A 380 -37.61 -18.21 -1.29
N ALA A 381 -37.86 -18.95 -2.37
CA ALA A 381 -37.25 -18.68 -3.67
C ALA A 381 -37.76 -17.39 -4.33
N ASN A 382 -36.86 -16.67 -5.01
CA ASN A 382 -37.21 -15.79 -6.12
C ASN A 382 -36.12 -15.87 -7.20
N PRO A 383 -36.43 -16.31 -8.44
CA PRO A 383 -35.44 -16.43 -9.49
C PRO A 383 -35.24 -15.10 -10.23
N ASN A 384 -34.10 -14.45 -10.02
CA ASN A 384 -33.50 -13.58 -11.04
C ASN A 384 -31.99 -13.43 -10.81
N GLY A 385 -31.20 -13.71 -11.86
CA GLY A 385 -29.75 -13.84 -11.75
C GLY A 385 -29.01 -12.50 -11.73
N GLY A 386 -28.28 -12.24 -10.65
CA GLY A 386 -27.33 -11.10 -10.55
C GLY A 386 -25.90 -11.47 -10.12
N GLY A 387 -25.71 -12.64 -9.47
CA GLY A 387 -24.46 -12.97 -8.78
C GLY A 387 -23.26 -13.33 -9.67
N ALA A 388 -23.47 -13.74 -10.92
CA ALA A 388 -22.38 -14.21 -11.78
C ALA A 388 -21.55 -13.09 -12.42
N ALA A 389 -22.15 -11.90 -12.64
CA ALA A 389 -21.56 -10.88 -13.49
C ALA A 389 -20.47 -10.00 -12.82
N ALA A 390 -20.36 -10.04 -11.49
CA ALA A 390 -19.27 -9.35 -10.78
C ALA A 390 -17.96 -10.13 -10.85
N ALA A 391 -18.00 -11.46 -10.72
CA ALA A 391 -16.82 -12.32 -10.74
C ALA A 391 -16.15 -12.42 -12.13
N THR A 392 -16.89 -12.19 -13.21
CA THR A 392 -16.35 -12.17 -14.59
C THR A 392 -15.61 -10.87 -14.95
N ARG A 393 -15.78 -9.80 -14.16
CA ARG A 393 -15.44 -8.42 -14.57
C ARG A 393 -14.00 -7.97 -14.29
N ASP A 394 -13.29 -8.68 -13.42
CA ASP A 394 -11.84 -8.52 -13.25
C ASP A 394 -11.04 -9.45 -14.19
N LYS A 395 -11.72 -10.36 -14.91
CA LYS A 395 -11.08 -11.34 -15.81
C LYS A 395 -10.27 -10.64 -16.90
N ALA A 396 -10.77 -9.55 -17.48
CA ALA A 396 -10.04 -8.77 -18.49
C ALA A 396 -8.69 -8.24 -17.96
N ALA A 397 -8.68 -7.65 -16.77
CA ALA A 397 -7.47 -7.13 -16.14
C ALA A 397 -6.48 -8.24 -15.78
N LEU A 398 -7.00 -9.37 -15.27
CA LEU A 398 -6.22 -10.56 -14.97
C LEU A 398 -5.56 -11.15 -16.22
N GLU A 399 -6.33 -11.33 -17.29
CA GLU A 399 -5.84 -11.89 -18.55
C GLU A 399 -4.87 -10.95 -19.27
N ALA A 400 -5.10 -9.62 -19.26
CA ALA A 400 -4.12 -8.66 -19.75
C ALA A 400 -2.78 -8.77 -19.00
N ALA A 401 -2.83 -8.88 -17.66
CA ALA A 401 -1.63 -9.06 -16.85
C ALA A 401 -0.97 -10.45 -17.05
N ARG A 402 -1.75 -11.49 -17.34
CA ARG A 402 -1.27 -12.85 -17.69
C ARG A 402 -0.62 -12.89 -19.08
N MET A 403 -1.19 -12.17 -20.06
CA MET A 403 -0.61 -11.95 -21.38
C MET A 403 0.70 -11.16 -21.28
N MET A 404 0.74 -10.11 -20.46
CA MET A 404 1.97 -9.36 -20.18
C MET A 404 3.04 -10.26 -19.53
N ALA A 405 2.69 -11.05 -18.53
CA ALA A 405 3.63 -11.99 -17.91
C ALA A 405 4.19 -13.01 -18.93
N ARG A 406 3.35 -13.54 -19.83
CA ARG A 406 3.79 -14.40 -20.94
C ARG A 406 4.72 -13.64 -21.90
N PHE A 407 4.38 -12.41 -22.28
CA PHE A 407 5.19 -11.59 -23.18
C PHE A 407 6.57 -11.25 -22.58
N LEU A 408 6.64 -10.84 -21.31
CA LEU A 408 7.88 -10.51 -20.60
C LEU A 408 8.82 -11.72 -20.44
N VAL A 409 8.27 -12.95 -20.40
CA VAL A 409 9.06 -14.19 -20.36
C VAL A 409 9.45 -14.64 -21.78
N CYS A 410 8.53 -14.66 -22.73
CA CYS A 410 8.72 -15.26 -24.05
C CYS A 410 9.43 -14.33 -25.05
N SER A 411 9.42 -13.01 -24.83
CA SER A 411 10.21 -12.07 -25.65
C SER A 411 11.70 -12.28 -25.39
N GLY A 412 12.39 -12.85 -26.39
CA GLY A 412 13.68 -13.51 -26.23
C GLY A 412 14.77 -12.70 -25.52
N TRP A 413 15.68 -13.46 -24.90
CA TRP A 413 16.95 -12.95 -24.38
C TRP A 413 18.00 -13.05 -25.49
N GLY A 414 18.03 -12.06 -26.37
CA GLY A 414 19.07 -11.98 -27.41
C GLY A 414 20.44 -11.70 -26.80
N GLY A 415 21.47 -12.41 -27.29
CA GLY A 415 22.92 -12.16 -27.19
C GLY A 415 23.47 -11.48 -25.92
N ALA A 416 24.38 -12.18 -25.21
CA ALA A 416 24.93 -11.83 -23.89
C ALA A 416 25.21 -10.33 -23.57
N SER A 417 25.65 -9.52 -24.53
CA SER A 417 25.93 -8.08 -24.32
C SER A 417 24.69 -7.17 -24.35
N ALA A 418 23.58 -7.59 -24.97
CA ALA A 418 22.32 -6.84 -24.97
C ALA A 418 21.43 -7.19 -23.77
N VAL A 419 21.80 -8.21 -22.99
CA VAL A 419 20.99 -8.77 -21.91
C VAL A 419 20.80 -7.79 -20.75
N ALA A 420 21.82 -7.04 -20.33
CA ALA A 420 21.72 -6.19 -19.14
C ALA A 420 20.70 -5.05 -19.31
N GLU A 421 20.81 -4.26 -20.39
CA GLU A 421 19.88 -3.17 -20.68
C GLU A 421 18.48 -3.68 -21.05
N ALA A 422 18.34 -4.82 -21.72
CA ALA A 422 17.04 -5.42 -22.00
C ALA A 422 16.39 -6.07 -20.75
N ALA A 423 17.18 -6.54 -19.78
CA ALA A 423 16.68 -7.19 -18.57
C ALA A 423 16.31 -6.19 -17.46
N ARG A 424 16.99 -5.04 -17.38
CA ARG A 424 16.71 -3.95 -16.42
C ARG A 424 15.21 -3.63 -16.32
N PRO A 425 14.50 -3.33 -17.43
CA PRO A 425 13.08 -3.00 -17.34
C PRO A 425 12.19 -4.24 -17.18
N ARG A 426 12.56 -5.40 -17.74
CA ARG A 426 11.80 -6.65 -17.58
C ARG A 426 11.76 -7.10 -16.12
N GLY A 427 12.89 -7.02 -15.40
CA GLY A 427 12.97 -7.33 -13.97
C GLY A 427 12.11 -6.39 -13.12
N HIS A 428 12.03 -5.11 -13.50
CA HIS A 428 11.13 -4.13 -12.89
C HIS A 428 9.64 -4.49 -13.12
N GLU A 429 9.19 -4.69 -14.36
CA GLU A 429 7.78 -5.01 -14.63
C GLU A 429 7.36 -6.35 -14.00
N LEU A 430 8.21 -7.38 -14.01
CA LEU A 430 7.96 -8.65 -13.31
C LEU A 430 7.84 -8.47 -11.79
N ARG A 431 8.64 -7.58 -11.18
CA ARG A 431 8.51 -7.21 -9.76
C ARG A 431 7.17 -6.52 -9.49
N GLN A 432 6.75 -5.58 -10.34
CA GLN A 432 5.49 -4.85 -10.19
C GLN A 432 4.28 -5.78 -10.34
N LEU A 433 4.26 -6.65 -11.36
CA LEU A 433 3.25 -7.70 -11.50
C LEU A 433 3.19 -8.61 -10.26
N ALA A 434 4.33 -9.06 -9.74
CA ALA A 434 4.36 -9.91 -8.55
C ALA A 434 3.97 -9.16 -7.27
N LYS A 435 4.10 -7.82 -7.21
CA LYS A 435 3.62 -7.00 -6.08
C LYS A 435 2.08 -7.03 -6.02
N ALA A 436 1.42 -6.85 -7.17
CA ALA A 436 -0.01 -6.55 -7.31
C ALA A 436 -0.97 -7.51 -6.56
N GLY A 437 -0.72 -8.81 -6.53
CA GLY A 437 -1.62 -9.74 -5.83
C GLY A 437 -1.27 -11.22 -5.95
N PRO A 438 -2.02 -12.10 -5.25
CA PRO A 438 -1.75 -13.54 -5.18
C PRO A 438 -1.96 -14.24 -6.53
N GLU A 439 -2.94 -13.81 -7.33
CA GLU A 439 -3.23 -14.41 -8.63
C GLU A 439 -2.17 -14.03 -9.67
N GLN A 440 -1.70 -12.78 -9.64
CA GLN A 440 -0.60 -12.29 -10.45
C GLN A 440 0.69 -13.06 -10.14
N ARG A 441 1.01 -13.27 -8.85
CA ARG A 441 2.11 -14.16 -8.44
C ARG A 441 1.93 -15.57 -9.04
N ALA A 442 0.73 -16.13 -8.98
CA ALA A 442 0.45 -17.47 -9.48
C ALA A 442 0.68 -17.60 -11.00
N PHE A 443 0.20 -16.66 -11.83
CA PHE A 443 0.42 -16.76 -13.27
C PHE A 443 1.82 -16.33 -13.71
N VAL A 444 2.48 -15.36 -13.06
CA VAL A 444 3.89 -15.01 -13.35
C VAL A 444 4.81 -16.21 -13.06
N GLY A 445 4.55 -16.94 -11.97
CA GLY A 445 5.24 -18.19 -11.67
C GLY A 445 4.96 -19.30 -12.69
N ARG A 446 3.70 -19.44 -13.16
CA ARG A 446 3.33 -20.39 -14.22
C ARG A 446 3.92 -20.02 -15.59
N ALA A 447 4.12 -18.74 -15.88
CA ALA A 447 4.71 -18.27 -17.13
C ALA A 447 6.20 -18.60 -17.27
N GLY A 448 6.89 -19.01 -16.19
CA GLY A 448 8.32 -19.35 -16.24
C GLY A 448 9.26 -18.20 -15.85
N ALA A 449 8.78 -17.18 -15.13
CA ALA A 449 9.62 -16.06 -14.69
C ALA A 449 10.79 -16.48 -13.78
N VAL A 450 10.66 -17.57 -13.00
CA VAL A 450 11.68 -17.97 -12.01
C VAL A 450 13.04 -18.29 -12.67
N PRO A 451 13.16 -19.22 -13.66
CA PRO A 451 14.42 -19.43 -14.39
C PRO A 451 15.04 -18.16 -15.00
N LEU A 452 14.22 -17.19 -15.42
CA LEU A 452 14.70 -15.93 -15.99
C LEU A 452 15.24 -14.95 -14.94
N LEU A 453 14.69 -14.97 -13.72
CA LEU A 453 15.17 -14.12 -12.62
C LEU A 453 16.47 -14.63 -12.01
N VAL A 454 16.76 -15.94 -12.07
CA VAL A 454 17.92 -16.55 -11.41
C VAL A 454 19.27 -16.02 -11.92
N PRO A 455 19.52 -15.85 -13.23
CA PRO A 455 20.74 -15.20 -13.73
C PRO A 455 20.91 -13.75 -13.23
N LEU A 456 19.81 -12.99 -13.13
CA LEU A 456 19.82 -11.57 -12.77
C LEU A 456 20.21 -11.32 -11.31
N LEU A 457 20.04 -12.31 -10.44
CA LEU A 457 20.55 -12.28 -9.07
C LEU A 457 22.09 -12.21 -8.99
N ARG A 458 22.80 -12.61 -10.05
CA ARG A 458 24.27 -12.51 -10.16
C ARG A 458 24.73 -11.32 -11.02
N SER A 459 23.84 -10.37 -11.32
CA SER A 459 24.20 -9.15 -12.03
C SER A 459 24.98 -8.19 -11.14
N ASP A 460 26.04 -7.60 -11.67
CA ASP A 460 26.80 -6.52 -11.02
C ASP A 460 26.00 -5.21 -10.91
N ASP A 461 24.94 -5.05 -11.72
CA ASP A 461 24.01 -3.94 -11.59
C ASP A 461 23.10 -4.12 -10.37
N GLY A 462 23.38 -3.36 -9.31
CA GLY A 462 22.62 -3.41 -8.07
C GLY A 462 21.13 -3.10 -8.21
N VAL A 463 20.70 -2.33 -9.22
CA VAL A 463 19.28 -2.04 -9.46
C VAL A 463 18.57 -3.26 -10.06
N LEU A 464 19.17 -3.90 -11.07
CA LEU A 464 18.69 -5.14 -11.66
C LEU A 464 18.70 -6.29 -10.65
N GLN A 465 19.78 -6.46 -9.87
CA GLN A 465 19.86 -7.46 -8.81
C GLN A 465 18.77 -7.24 -7.74
N LEU A 466 18.57 -6.01 -7.28
CA LEU A 466 17.52 -5.66 -6.32
C LEU A 466 16.13 -5.94 -6.86
N ASN A 467 15.84 -5.56 -8.11
CA ASN A 467 14.56 -5.85 -8.74
C ASN A 467 14.32 -7.36 -8.88
N ALA A 468 15.34 -8.13 -9.29
CA ALA A 468 15.25 -9.57 -9.45
C ALA A 468 15.00 -10.31 -8.13
N VAL A 469 15.74 -9.99 -7.06
CA VAL A 469 15.52 -10.61 -5.74
C VAL A 469 14.17 -10.22 -5.13
N THR A 470 13.72 -8.98 -5.35
CA THR A 470 12.40 -8.53 -4.88
C THR A 470 11.26 -9.21 -5.64
N ALA A 471 11.41 -9.41 -6.96
CA ALA A 471 10.47 -10.20 -7.75
C ALA A 471 10.41 -11.65 -7.25
N LEU A 472 11.57 -12.28 -6.99
CA LEU A 472 11.64 -13.66 -6.49
C LEU A 472 11.03 -13.80 -5.08
N LEU A 473 11.26 -12.83 -4.19
CA LEU A 473 10.61 -12.71 -2.89
C LEU A 473 9.08 -12.64 -3.07
N ASN A 474 8.58 -11.68 -3.85
CA ASN A 474 7.14 -11.53 -4.10
C ASN A 474 6.51 -12.81 -4.67
N LEU A 475 7.19 -13.50 -5.59
CA LEU A 475 6.75 -14.79 -6.11
C LEU A 475 6.73 -15.88 -5.04
N SER A 476 7.71 -15.93 -4.15
CA SER A 476 7.81 -16.93 -3.07
C SER A 476 6.68 -16.85 -2.04
N LEU A 477 6.00 -15.69 -1.91
CA LEU A 477 4.83 -15.55 -1.04
C LEU A 477 3.69 -16.50 -1.41
N HIS A 478 3.60 -16.95 -2.67
CA HIS A 478 2.59 -17.92 -3.13
C HIS A 478 3.11 -19.38 -3.08
N ASP A 479 2.39 -20.27 -2.40
CA ASP A 479 2.79 -21.67 -2.12
C ASP A 479 3.23 -22.45 -3.37
N ALA A 480 2.47 -22.36 -4.46
CA ALA A 480 2.78 -23.09 -5.70
C ALA A 480 4.09 -22.60 -6.35
N ASN A 481 4.52 -21.36 -6.06
CA ASN A 481 5.78 -20.81 -6.55
C ASN A 481 6.96 -21.18 -5.67
N ARG A 482 6.78 -21.38 -4.36
CA ARG A 482 7.85 -21.93 -3.49
C ARG A 482 8.38 -23.26 -4.04
N ARG A 483 7.49 -24.11 -4.56
CA ARG A 483 7.89 -25.33 -5.29
C ARG A 483 8.73 -25.01 -6.52
N ARG A 484 8.29 -24.08 -7.37
CA ARG A 484 9.03 -23.68 -8.60
C ARG A 484 10.43 -23.14 -8.27
N ILE A 485 10.56 -22.29 -7.26
CA ILE A 485 11.84 -21.72 -6.83
C ILE A 485 12.77 -22.81 -6.28
N MET A 486 12.25 -23.73 -5.47
CA MET A 486 13.05 -24.86 -4.94
C MET A 486 13.52 -25.87 -5.99
N HIS A 487 12.90 -25.90 -7.18
CA HIS A 487 13.27 -26.82 -8.27
C HIS A 487 13.86 -26.10 -9.49
N ALA A 488 14.11 -24.79 -9.40
CA ALA A 488 14.79 -24.04 -10.44
C ALA A 488 16.31 -24.14 -10.23
N ASP A 489 17.02 -24.52 -11.29
CA ASP A 489 18.46 -24.74 -11.25
C ASP A 489 19.23 -23.48 -10.85
N GLY A 490 20.17 -23.62 -9.91
CA GLY A 490 20.98 -22.53 -9.40
C GLY A 490 20.24 -21.44 -8.60
N ALA A 491 18.93 -21.57 -8.36
CA ALA A 491 18.14 -20.54 -7.66
C ALA A 491 18.56 -20.34 -6.20
N LEU A 492 18.83 -21.45 -5.49
CA LEU A 492 19.33 -21.40 -4.12
C LEU A 492 20.77 -20.84 -4.08
N ASP A 493 21.65 -21.29 -4.98
CA ASP A 493 23.02 -20.75 -5.08
C ASP A 493 23.03 -19.25 -5.38
N ALA A 494 22.07 -18.76 -6.17
CA ALA A 494 21.93 -17.35 -6.50
C ALA A 494 21.40 -16.53 -5.30
N LEU A 495 20.43 -17.05 -4.53
CA LEU A 495 20.01 -16.44 -3.26
C LEU A 495 21.15 -16.40 -2.24
N VAL A 496 21.94 -17.46 -2.12
CA VAL A 496 23.14 -17.49 -1.25
C VAL A 496 24.18 -16.46 -1.69
N HIS A 497 24.42 -16.34 -3.00
CA HIS A 497 25.30 -15.31 -3.55
C HIS A 497 24.80 -13.89 -3.21
N VAL A 498 23.51 -13.59 -3.38
CA VAL A 498 22.96 -12.26 -3.02
C VAL A 498 23.06 -12.01 -1.51
N MET A 499 22.79 -12.99 -0.64
CA MET A 499 22.96 -12.81 0.81
C MET A 499 24.43 -12.49 1.19
N ALA A 500 25.40 -13.15 0.59
CA ALA A 500 26.81 -12.91 0.87
C ALA A 500 27.32 -11.59 0.24
N ALA A 501 27.15 -11.45 -1.07
CA ALA A 501 27.84 -10.47 -1.92
C ALA A 501 26.91 -9.48 -2.64
N GLY A 502 25.60 -9.46 -2.33
CA GLY A 502 24.64 -8.55 -2.95
C GLY A 502 25.02 -7.07 -2.81
N ALA A 503 24.76 -6.30 -3.86
CA ALA A 503 25.22 -4.91 -4.02
C ALA A 503 24.65 -3.92 -3.00
N THR A 504 23.50 -4.25 -2.37
CA THR A 504 22.87 -3.41 -1.34
C THR A 504 22.38 -4.26 -0.17
N TRP A 505 22.32 -3.65 1.02
CA TRP A 505 21.69 -4.30 2.20
C TRP A 505 20.23 -4.69 1.94
N ARG A 506 19.48 -3.88 1.17
CA ARG A 506 18.10 -4.19 0.79
C ARG A 506 17.98 -5.44 -0.10
N ALA A 507 18.97 -5.68 -0.98
CA ALA A 507 19.03 -6.92 -1.75
C ALA A 507 19.34 -8.15 -0.86
N LYS A 508 20.28 -8.00 0.09
CA LYS A 508 20.61 -9.03 1.09
C LYS A 508 19.42 -9.39 1.98
N GLU A 509 18.68 -8.38 2.44
CA GLU A 509 17.45 -8.49 3.21
C GLU A 509 16.36 -9.23 2.43
N ASN A 510 16.07 -8.80 1.19
CA ASN A 510 15.07 -9.45 0.35
C ASN A 510 15.45 -10.91 0.02
N ALA A 511 16.74 -11.25 -0.07
CA ALA A 511 17.20 -12.63 -0.22
C ALA A 511 16.94 -13.47 1.05
N ALA A 512 17.24 -12.93 2.24
CA ALA A 512 16.95 -13.60 3.52
C ALA A 512 15.43 -13.78 3.73
N ALA A 513 14.63 -12.76 3.42
CA ALA A 513 13.17 -12.81 3.45
C ALA A 513 12.60 -13.84 2.44
N ALA A 514 13.22 -13.99 1.26
CA ALA A 514 12.82 -15.03 0.29
C ALA A 514 13.10 -16.43 0.85
N VAL A 515 14.27 -16.65 1.48
CA VAL A 515 14.58 -17.92 2.17
C VAL A 515 13.60 -18.20 3.31
N LEU A 516 13.24 -17.20 4.11
CA LEU A 516 12.21 -17.31 5.16
C LEU A 516 10.84 -17.70 4.58
N SER A 517 10.41 -17.05 3.50
CA SER A 517 9.14 -17.34 2.83
C SER A 517 9.11 -18.77 2.29
N ILE A 518 10.19 -19.22 1.65
CA ILE A 518 10.33 -20.61 1.18
C ILE A 518 10.33 -21.59 2.36
N SER A 519 11.01 -21.27 3.46
CA SER A 519 11.09 -22.13 4.66
C SER A 519 9.81 -22.17 5.49
N ALA A 520 8.81 -21.31 5.20
CA ALA A 520 7.46 -21.45 5.76
C ALA A 520 6.84 -22.81 5.39
N ALA A 521 7.15 -23.34 4.19
CA ALA A 521 6.85 -24.72 3.82
C ALA A 521 7.78 -25.69 4.57
N HIS A 522 7.20 -26.42 5.53
CA HIS A 522 7.91 -27.33 6.43
C HIS A 522 8.79 -28.37 5.70
N SER A 523 8.37 -28.84 4.52
CA SER A 523 9.10 -29.78 3.68
C SER A 523 10.42 -29.25 3.12
N TYR A 524 10.58 -27.93 2.99
CA TYR A 524 11.81 -27.32 2.44
C TYR A 524 12.84 -26.95 3.51
N ARG A 525 12.43 -26.81 4.78
CA ARG A 525 13.34 -26.46 5.90
C ARG A 525 14.55 -27.37 5.98
N ARG A 526 14.36 -28.68 5.86
CA ARG A 526 15.43 -29.67 5.89
C ARG A 526 16.39 -29.57 4.71
N ARG A 527 15.89 -29.25 3.51
CA ARG A 527 16.73 -29.08 2.32
C ARG A 527 17.55 -27.79 2.39
N LEU A 528 16.93 -26.68 2.83
CA LEU A 528 17.60 -25.40 3.02
C LEU A 528 18.67 -25.49 4.12
N GLY A 529 18.33 -26.01 5.30
CA GLY A 529 19.27 -26.13 6.42
C GLY A 529 20.33 -27.24 6.29
N ARG A 530 20.33 -28.01 5.19
CA ARG A 530 21.42 -28.92 4.81
C ARG A 530 22.51 -28.24 3.98
N ASP A 531 22.25 -27.09 3.36
CA ASP A 531 23.28 -26.33 2.64
C ASP A 531 24.08 -25.45 3.62
N PRO A 532 25.37 -25.76 3.89
CA PRO A 532 26.17 -25.00 4.85
C PRO A 532 26.43 -23.57 4.37
N ARG A 533 26.44 -23.30 3.06
CA ARG A 533 26.68 -21.95 2.52
C ARG A 533 25.49 -21.04 2.80
N LEU A 534 24.27 -21.59 2.67
CA LEU A 534 23.03 -20.88 3.02
C LEU A 534 22.97 -20.57 4.52
N VAL A 535 23.29 -21.55 5.37
CA VAL A 535 23.30 -21.36 6.82
C VAL A 535 24.36 -20.33 7.22
N SER A 536 25.59 -20.44 6.70
CA SER A 536 26.67 -19.48 6.97
C SER A 536 26.32 -18.06 6.51
N ALA A 537 25.69 -17.90 5.35
CA ALA A 537 25.27 -16.59 4.84
C ALA A 537 24.20 -15.94 5.74
N LEU A 538 23.20 -16.70 6.20
CA LEU A 538 22.20 -16.21 7.15
C LEU A 538 22.81 -15.79 8.49
N VAL A 539 23.74 -16.59 9.04
CA VAL A 539 24.41 -16.25 10.30
C VAL A 539 25.30 -15.00 10.15
N ALA A 540 25.98 -14.84 9.01
CA ALA A 540 26.75 -13.64 8.69
C ALA A 540 25.85 -12.38 8.61
N LEU A 541 24.67 -12.48 7.98
CA LEU A 541 23.69 -11.40 7.95
C LEU A 541 23.12 -11.06 9.34
N ALA A 542 22.84 -12.06 10.17
CA ALA A 542 22.38 -11.86 11.55
C ALA A 542 23.42 -11.13 12.42
N ARG A 543 24.72 -11.37 12.21
CA ARG A 543 25.81 -10.71 12.94
C ARG A 543 26.14 -9.30 12.42
N ALA A 544 26.25 -9.15 11.09
CA ALA A 544 26.81 -7.94 10.47
C ALA A 544 25.77 -6.96 9.89
N GLY A 545 24.53 -7.38 9.66
CA GLY A 545 23.53 -6.56 8.98
C GLY A 545 23.00 -5.36 9.78
N PRO A 546 22.31 -4.41 9.13
CA PRO A 546 21.47 -3.43 9.82
C PRO A 546 20.24 -4.10 10.46
N GLY A 547 19.53 -3.39 11.35
CA GLY A 547 18.48 -3.96 12.21
C GLY A 547 17.34 -4.70 11.48
N SER A 548 16.96 -4.26 10.27
CA SER A 548 15.98 -4.97 9.43
C SER A 548 16.53 -6.29 8.89
N THR A 549 17.72 -6.26 8.28
CA THR A 549 18.38 -7.45 7.73
C THR A 549 18.73 -8.48 8.82
N ARG A 550 19.12 -8.04 10.03
CA ARG A 550 19.31 -8.95 11.19
C ARG A 550 18.01 -9.67 11.55
N LYS A 551 16.90 -8.92 11.62
CA LYS A 551 15.58 -9.45 11.96
C LYS A 551 15.15 -10.55 10.99
N ASP A 552 15.22 -10.30 9.69
CA ASP A 552 14.82 -11.26 8.66
C ASP A 552 15.75 -12.48 8.61
N ALA A 553 17.06 -12.27 8.80
CA ALA A 553 18.02 -13.37 8.92
C ALA A 553 17.75 -14.25 10.15
N LEU A 554 17.47 -13.66 11.32
CA LEU A 554 17.11 -14.39 12.54
C LEU A 554 15.75 -15.10 12.41
N ALA A 555 14.76 -14.49 11.76
CA ALA A 555 13.49 -15.13 11.46
C ALA A 555 13.67 -16.35 10.54
N ALA A 556 14.51 -16.24 9.50
CA ALA A 556 14.89 -17.36 8.64
C ALA A 556 15.60 -18.47 9.44
N ILE A 557 16.58 -18.12 10.27
CA ILE A 557 17.29 -19.05 11.18
C ILE A 557 16.31 -19.75 12.13
N HIS A 558 15.36 -19.02 12.74
CA HIS A 558 14.33 -19.57 13.62
C HIS A 558 13.42 -20.57 12.88
N SER A 559 13.03 -20.25 11.64
CA SER A 559 12.25 -21.14 10.78
C SER A 559 13.03 -22.42 10.42
N LEU A 560 14.32 -22.31 10.07
CA LEU A 560 15.19 -23.46 9.80
C LEU A 560 15.45 -24.31 11.06
N ALA A 561 15.65 -23.68 12.22
CA ALA A 561 15.68 -24.32 13.53
C ALA A 561 14.33 -24.97 13.93
N GLY A 562 13.30 -24.84 13.08
CA GLY A 562 12.06 -25.59 13.15
C GLY A 562 12.24 -27.11 13.01
N ASP A 563 13.20 -27.55 12.20
CA ASP A 563 13.58 -28.98 12.03
C ASP A 563 14.82 -29.30 12.90
N ARG A 564 14.78 -30.45 13.59
CA ARG A 564 15.87 -30.93 14.46
C ARG A 564 17.13 -31.28 13.67
N GLU A 565 17.01 -31.75 12.43
CA GLU A 565 18.18 -32.11 11.60
C GLU A 565 19.06 -30.92 11.22
N ASN A 566 18.54 -29.69 11.31
CA ASN A 566 19.25 -28.46 10.97
C ASN A 566 20.05 -27.89 12.15
N VAL A 567 19.65 -28.21 13.39
CA VAL A 567 20.17 -27.57 14.61
C VAL A 567 21.69 -27.73 14.79
N PRO A 568 22.32 -28.90 14.53
CA PRO A 568 23.78 -29.01 14.61
C PRO A 568 24.48 -28.01 13.68
N ARG A 569 24.13 -27.99 12.39
CA ARG A 569 24.75 -27.07 11.41
C ARG A 569 24.55 -25.59 11.76
N LEU A 570 23.39 -25.24 12.33
CA LEU A 570 23.12 -23.88 12.81
C LEU A 570 24.02 -23.52 14.01
N VAL A 571 24.21 -24.45 14.94
CA VAL A 571 25.13 -24.32 16.08
C VAL A 571 26.57 -24.19 15.59
N ASP A 572 27.04 -25.12 14.73
CA ASP A 572 28.40 -25.17 14.20
C ASP A 572 28.76 -23.90 13.41
N SER A 573 27.78 -23.29 12.73
CA SER A 573 27.94 -22.03 12.00
C SER A 573 27.92 -20.78 12.91
N GLY A 574 27.67 -20.93 14.21
CA GLY A 574 27.65 -19.83 15.19
C GLY A 574 26.31 -19.06 15.27
N ALA A 575 25.17 -19.71 15.01
CA ALA A 575 23.86 -19.05 15.12
C ALA A 575 23.50 -18.60 16.54
N ALA A 576 23.97 -19.32 17.58
CA ALA A 576 23.74 -18.95 18.98
C ALA A 576 24.44 -17.63 19.37
N PRO A 577 25.78 -17.46 19.20
CA PRO A 577 26.41 -16.17 19.46
C PRO A 577 25.87 -15.06 18.56
N ALA A 578 25.62 -15.31 17.27
CA ALA A 578 25.05 -14.27 16.39
C ALA A 578 23.65 -13.77 16.85
N ALA A 579 22.82 -14.64 17.45
CA ALA A 579 21.56 -14.23 18.05
C ALA A 579 21.76 -13.39 19.33
N LEU A 580 22.75 -13.71 20.15
CA LEU A 580 23.11 -12.92 21.34
C LEU A 580 23.66 -11.53 20.95
N ASP A 581 24.60 -11.48 20.00
CA ASP A 581 25.15 -10.25 19.42
C ASP A 581 24.03 -9.33 18.89
N ALA A 582 23.04 -9.91 18.20
CA ALA A 582 21.91 -9.17 17.65
C ALA A 582 20.93 -8.67 18.73
N ALA A 583 20.63 -9.49 19.74
CA ALA A 583 19.79 -9.08 20.88
C ALA A 583 20.40 -7.95 21.71
N ALA A 584 21.74 -7.94 21.85
CA ALA A 584 22.46 -6.88 22.56
C ALA A 584 22.56 -5.59 21.74
N ALA A 585 22.78 -5.69 20.42
CA ALA A 585 23.00 -4.53 19.56
C ALA A 585 21.72 -3.81 19.10
N VAL A 586 20.60 -4.52 18.93
CA VAL A 586 19.37 -3.97 18.33
C VAL A 586 18.12 -4.48 19.07
N PRO A 587 17.39 -3.62 19.82
CA PRO A 587 16.16 -4.02 20.53
C PRO A 587 15.11 -4.65 19.60
N ASP A 588 14.98 -4.10 18.39
CA ASP A 588 14.08 -4.55 17.32
C ASP A 588 14.32 -5.97 16.78
N ALA A 589 15.45 -6.60 17.12
CA ALA A 589 15.82 -7.97 16.74
C ALA A 589 15.79 -8.94 17.94
N ALA A 590 15.51 -8.45 19.14
CA ALA A 590 15.57 -9.24 20.37
C ALA A 590 14.46 -10.31 20.46
N GLU A 591 13.30 -10.09 19.84
CA GLU A 591 12.22 -11.07 19.74
C GLU A 591 12.64 -12.30 18.93
N GLU A 592 13.15 -12.09 17.72
CA GLU A 592 13.63 -13.14 16.83
C GLU A 592 14.86 -13.83 17.41
N ALA A 593 15.80 -13.09 18.01
CA ALA A 593 16.96 -13.66 18.69
C ALA A 593 16.56 -14.59 19.85
N ALA A 594 15.64 -14.18 20.72
CA ALA A 594 15.12 -15.03 21.79
C ALA A 594 14.42 -16.29 21.23
N ALA A 595 13.68 -16.15 20.13
CA ALA A 595 13.03 -17.27 19.46
C ALA A 595 14.04 -18.26 18.85
N VAL A 596 15.13 -17.78 18.23
CA VAL A 596 16.25 -18.61 17.75
C VAL A 596 16.85 -19.41 18.91
N LEU A 597 17.27 -18.74 19.98
CA LEU A 597 17.92 -19.39 21.14
C LEU A 597 17.00 -20.44 21.78
N ALA A 598 15.72 -20.13 21.94
CA ALA A 598 14.72 -21.09 22.44
C ALA A 598 14.52 -22.28 21.49
N ALA A 599 14.52 -22.07 20.17
CA ALA A 599 14.35 -23.12 19.17
C ALA A 599 15.55 -24.07 19.09
N LEU A 600 16.77 -23.54 19.17
CA LEU A 600 18.02 -24.31 19.26
C LEU A 600 18.04 -25.15 20.54
N ALA A 601 17.83 -24.52 21.70
CA ALA A 601 17.79 -25.21 23.00
C ALA A 601 16.72 -26.30 23.07
N LYS A 602 15.55 -26.09 22.44
CA LYS A 602 14.45 -27.08 22.42
C LYS A 602 14.81 -28.37 21.69
N ARG A 603 15.66 -28.28 20.65
CA ARG A 603 15.86 -29.35 19.66
C ARG A 603 17.26 -29.98 19.66
N GLY A 604 18.14 -29.58 20.57
CA GLY A 604 19.43 -30.26 20.81
C GLY A 604 20.64 -29.34 20.92
N GLY A 605 20.51 -28.04 20.66
CA GLY A 605 21.59 -27.07 20.80
C GLY A 605 21.70 -26.43 22.19
N ALA A 606 21.14 -27.04 23.24
CA ALA A 606 21.07 -26.41 24.56
C ALA A 606 22.44 -26.21 25.21
N GLU A 607 23.35 -27.18 25.07
CA GLU A 607 24.73 -27.09 25.57
C GLU A 607 25.49 -25.96 24.87
N ALA A 608 25.41 -25.88 23.54
CA ALA A 608 26.06 -24.82 22.78
C ALA A 608 25.47 -23.41 23.02
N VAL A 609 24.17 -23.32 23.33
CA VAL A 609 23.55 -22.05 23.75
C VAL A 609 24.02 -21.64 25.15
N ALA A 610 24.21 -22.57 26.09
CA ALA A 610 24.77 -22.26 27.41
C ALA A 610 26.28 -21.98 27.37
N ALA A 611 27.03 -22.61 26.46
CA ALA A 611 28.45 -22.36 26.27
C ALA A 611 28.76 -21.04 25.56
N ALA A 612 27.75 -20.36 24.99
CA ALA A 612 27.92 -19.05 24.38
C ALA A 612 28.03 -17.96 25.46
N GLU A 613 29.07 -17.13 25.37
CA GLU A 613 29.38 -16.10 26.38
C GLU A 613 28.20 -15.15 26.59
N GLY A 614 27.87 -14.89 27.86
CA GLY A 614 26.78 -13.98 28.23
C GLY A 614 25.37 -14.46 27.88
N ALA A 615 25.18 -15.73 27.47
CA ALA A 615 23.88 -16.24 27.06
C ALA A 615 22.81 -16.11 28.15
N VAL A 616 23.09 -16.55 29.37
CA VAL A 616 22.13 -16.49 30.48
C VAL A 616 21.87 -15.05 30.90
N ALA A 617 22.91 -14.22 30.98
CA ALA A 617 22.77 -12.79 31.30
C ALA A 617 21.88 -12.04 30.28
N THR A 618 22.10 -12.27 28.98
CA THR A 618 21.28 -11.69 27.90
C THR A 618 19.83 -12.17 27.99
N LEU A 619 19.59 -13.48 28.17
CA LEU A 619 18.24 -14.03 28.30
C LEU A 619 17.51 -13.50 29.54
N VAL A 620 18.19 -13.29 30.67
CA VAL A 620 17.61 -12.63 31.86
C VAL A 620 17.36 -11.13 31.60
N GLY A 621 18.21 -10.46 30.82
CA GLY A 621 17.97 -9.09 30.35
C GLY A 621 16.68 -8.97 29.53
N LEU A 622 16.44 -9.91 28.61
CA LEU A 622 15.21 -10.01 27.81
C LEU A 622 13.99 -10.41 28.64
N LEU A 623 14.17 -11.25 29.67
CA LEU A 623 13.11 -11.58 30.63
C LEU A 623 12.61 -10.35 31.40
N ARG A 624 13.48 -9.35 31.65
CA ARG A 624 13.14 -8.08 32.30
C ARG A 624 12.57 -7.04 31.33
N ARG A 625 13.27 -6.79 30.21
CA ARG A 625 13.02 -5.61 29.34
C ARG A 625 12.44 -5.92 27.97
N GLY A 626 12.31 -7.19 27.59
CA GLY A 626 11.70 -7.59 26.33
C GLY A 626 10.17 -7.43 26.33
N SER A 627 9.59 -7.48 25.14
CA SER A 627 8.14 -7.62 24.93
C SER A 627 7.61 -8.94 25.51
N ASP A 628 6.29 -9.11 25.57
CA ASP A 628 5.65 -10.37 25.99
C ASP A 628 6.16 -11.61 25.23
N TRP A 629 6.44 -11.46 23.92
CA TRP A 629 6.96 -12.55 23.09
C TRP A 629 8.44 -12.84 23.37
N ALA A 630 9.26 -11.80 23.54
CA ALA A 630 10.66 -11.93 23.93
C ALA A 630 10.78 -12.55 25.35
N ARG A 631 9.98 -12.07 26.31
CA ARG A 631 9.87 -12.61 27.68
C ARG A 631 9.44 -14.08 27.66
N GLU A 632 8.40 -14.43 26.88
CA GLU A 632 7.95 -15.83 26.74
C GLU A 632 9.04 -16.74 26.13
N SER A 633 9.79 -16.24 25.15
CA SER A 633 10.84 -16.98 24.44
C SER A 633 12.09 -17.14 25.30
N ALA A 634 12.51 -16.08 25.99
CA ALA A 634 13.62 -16.10 26.94
C ALA A 634 13.34 -17.03 28.12
N ALA A 635 12.14 -16.98 28.71
CA ALA A 635 11.71 -17.92 29.74
C ALA A 635 11.72 -19.38 29.24
N ALA A 636 11.36 -19.62 27.97
CA ALA A 636 11.44 -20.95 27.38
C ALA A 636 12.89 -21.43 27.23
N ALA A 637 13.78 -20.58 26.72
CA ALA A 637 15.20 -20.88 26.59
C ALA A 637 15.81 -21.20 27.95
N LEU A 638 15.67 -20.33 28.96
CA LEU A 638 16.21 -20.52 30.30
C LEU A 638 15.74 -21.84 30.95
N VAL A 639 14.44 -22.17 30.84
CA VAL A 639 13.91 -23.46 31.34
C VAL A 639 14.52 -24.66 30.62
N LEU A 640 14.80 -24.54 29.32
CA LEU A 640 15.42 -25.61 28.53
C LEU A 640 16.91 -25.76 28.87
N LEU A 641 17.66 -24.67 29.03
CA LEU A 641 19.06 -24.71 29.47
C LEU A 641 19.17 -25.38 30.84
N CYS A 642 18.41 -24.90 31.83
CA CYS A 642 18.41 -25.46 33.19
C CYS A 642 18.03 -26.96 33.24
N ARG A 643 17.21 -27.44 32.30
CA ARG A 643 16.79 -28.86 32.22
C ARG A 643 17.75 -29.76 31.44
N ARG A 644 18.54 -29.21 30.51
CA ARG A 644 19.43 -29.97 29.63
C ARG A 644 20.87 -29.95 30.13
N VAL A 645 21.35 -28.78 30.51
CA VAL A 645 22.71 -28.53 31.01
C VAL A 645 22.79 -28.75 32.53
N GLY A 646 21.66 -28.69 33.23
CA GLY A 646 21.57 -29.02 34.64
C GLY A 646 22.16 -27.95 35.57
N ALA A 647 22.83 -28.40 36.64
CA ALA A 647 23.24 -27.55 37.76
C ALA A 647 24.14 -26.37 37.37
N ALA A 648 25.01 -26.52 36.36
CA ALA A 648 25.89 -25.43 35.90
C ALA A 648 25.10 -24.23 35.37
N ALA A 649 24.11 -24.46 34.48
CA ALA A 649 23.26 -23.40 33.95
C ALA A 649 22.33 -22.78 35.01
N VAL A 650 21.94 -23.54 36.05
CA VAL A 650 21.17 -22.99 37.18
C VAL A 650 22.06 -22.13 38.08
N ALA A 651 23.32 -22.52 38.29
CA ALA A 651 24.29 -21.73 39.05
C ALA A 651 24.65 -20.40 38.35
N GLU A 652 24.87 -20.43 37.03
CA GLU A 652 25.06 -19.22 36.22
C GLU A 652 23.81 -18.32 36.28
N LEU A 653 22.61 -18.89 36.16
CA LEU A 653 21.36 -18.16 36.31
C LEU A 653 21.21 -17.52 37.70
N ALA A 654 21.61 -18.21 38.76
CA ALA A 654 21.60 -17.72 40.14
C ALA A 654 22.62 -16.61 40.39
N ALA A 655 23.73 -16.58 39.64
CA ALA A 655 24.72 -15.51 39.72
C ALA A 655 24.23 -14.18 39.11
N VAL A 656 23.17 -14.16 38.30
CA VAL A 656 22.65 -12.93 37.68
C VAL A 656 21.85 -12.09 38.70
N PRO A 657 22.31 -10.87 39.10
CA PRO A 657 21.68 -10.09 40.16
C PRO A 657 20.23 -9.72 39.82
N GLY A 658 19.29 -10.02 40.72
CA GLY A 658 17.86 -9.73 40.55
C GLY A 658 17.10 -10.72 39.64
N VAL A 659 17.64 -11.91 39.38
CA VAL A 659 16.96 -12.97 38.61
C VAL A 659 15.64 -13.41 39.25
N GLU A 660 15.58 -13.53 40.58
CA GLU A 660 14.39 -13.96 41.30
C GLU A 660 13.22 -12.98 41.11
N TRP A 661 13.50 -11.67 41.18
CA TRP A 661 12.54 -10.62 40.90
C TRP A 661 12.01 -10.71 39.46
N ALA A 662 12.90 -10.87 38.48
CA ALA A 662 12.49 -11.01 37.08
C ALA A 662 11.59 -12.24 36.84
N ILE A 663 11.85 -13.35 37.53
CA ILE A 663 10.99 -14.55 37.49
C ILE A 663 9.63 -14.25 38.13
N TRP A 664 9.60 -13.60 39.29
CA TRP A 664 8.38 -13.24 40.00
C TRP A 664 7.52 -12.23 39.22
N GLU A 665 8.14 -11.20 38.65
CA GLU A 665 7.49 -10.17 37.82
C GLU A 665 6.81 -10.81 36.60
N VAL A 666 7.49 -11.71 35.88
CA VAL A 666 6.92 -12.41 34.73
C VAL A 666 5.86 -13.45 35.16
N MET A 667 5.93 -13.99 36.38
CA MET A 667 4.85 -14.82 36.95
C MET A 667 3.58 -14.02 37.27
N GLY A 668 3.69 -12.74 37.64
CA GLY A 668 2.53 -11.86 37.87
C GLY A 668 1.98 -11.26 36.57
N THR A 669 2.85 -10.61 35.80
CA THR A 669 2.47 -9.70 34.70
C THR A 669 2.46 -10.34 33.31
N GLY A 670 3.15 -11.48 33.11
CA GLY A 670 3.34 -12.05 31.79
C GLY A 670 2.11 -12.79 31.21
N THR A 671 2.21 -13.15 29.93
CA THR A 671 1.24 -14.01 29.25
C THR A 671 1.06 -15.36 29.97
N GLU A 672 -0.07 -16.02 29.77
CA GLU A 672 -0.38 -17.32 30.41
C GLU A 672 0.71 -18.39 30.16
N ARG A 673 1.34 -18.38 28.97
CA ARG A 673 2.49 -19.23 28.64
C ARG A 673 3.79 -18.76 29.31
N ALA A 674 4.07 -17.45 29.34
CA ALA A 674 5.21 -16.88 30.04
C ALA A 674 5.15 -17.19 31.55
N ARG A 675 3.99 -17.00 32.19
CA ARG A 675 3.74 -17.36 33.60
C ARG A 675 4.01 -18.84 33.88
N ARG A 676 3.51 -19.75 33.03
CA ARG A 676 3.78 -21.20 33.16
C ARG A 676 5.28 -21.54 33.05
N LYS A 677 6.02 -20.86 32.15
CA LYS A 677 7.46 -21.04 31.97
C LYS A 677 8.27 -20.44 33.14
N ALA A 678 7.96 -19.22 33.56
CA ALA A 678 8.58 -18.57 34.72
C ALA A 678 8.34 -19.35 36.02
N ALA A 679 7.12 -19.85 36.26
CA ALA A 679 6.83 -20.73 37.39
C ALA A 679 7.58 -22.07 37.32
N ALA A 680 7.87 -22.59 36.12
CA ALA A 680 8.75 -23.75 35.96
C ALA A 680 10.21 -23.41 36.28
N LEU A 681 10.68 -22.23 35.88
CA LEU A 681 12.03 -21.74 36.18
C LEU A 681 12.22 -21.55 37.69
N GLY A 682 11.29 -20.87 38.36
CA GLY A 682 11.31 -20.70 39.82
C GLY A 682 11.25 -22.01 40.60
N ARG A 683 10.53 -23.04 40.10
CA ARG A 683 10.57 -24.40 40.70
C ARG A 683 11.93 -25.07 40.54
N ILE A 684 12.62 -24.88 39.41
CA ILE A 684 13.97 -25.42 39.21
C ILE A 684 14.95 -24.69 40.14
N PHE A 685 14.85 -23.37 40.22
CA PHE A 685 15.68 -22.51 41.08
C PHE A 685 15.60 -22.92 42.56
N ARG A 686 14.38 -23.05 43.11
CA ARG A 686 14.16 -23.47 44.51
C ARG A 686 14.70 -24.88 44.79
N ARG A 687 14.56 -25.82 43.84
CA ARG A 687 15.10 -27.18 43.99
C ARG A 687 16.62 -27.20 44.02
N TRP A 688 17.26 -26.36 43.19
CA TRP A 688 18.71 -26.22 43.18
C TRP A 688 19.21 -25.53 44.46
N ALA A 689 18.57 -24.44 44.90
CA ALA A 689 18.91 -23.75 46.14
C ALA A 689 18.85 -24.71 47.36
N ALA A 690 17.74 -25.45 47.51
CA ALA A 690 17.60 -26.45 48.56
C ALA A 690 18.66 -27.58 48.48
N ALA A 691 19.08 -27.98 47.27
CA ALA A 691 20.16 -28.96 47.09
C ALA A 691 21.54 -28.40 47.48
N VAL A 692 21.82 -27.13 47.17
CA VAL A 692 23.06 -26.43 47.59
C VAL A 692 23.09 -26.21 49.10
N GLU A 693 21.95 -25.87 49.72
CA GLU A 693 21.82 -25.77 51.18
C GLU A 693 22.03 -27.14 51.85
N ALA A 694 21.47 -28.22 51.30
CA ALA A 694 21.66 -29.58 51.80
C ALA A 694 23.13 -30.06 51.67
N ASP A 695 23.81 -29.76 50.56
CA ASP A 695 25.24 -30.05 50.38
C ASP A 695 26.11 -29.23 51.34
N ARG A 696 25.83 -27.94 51.53
CA ARG A 696 26.50 -27.12 52.56
C ARG A 696 26.28 -27.69 53.97
N ALA A 697 25.06 -28.08 54.31
CA ALA A 697 24.74 -28.66 55.60
C ALA A 697 25.46 -30.01 55.82
N SER A 698 25.54 -30.87 54.80
CA SER A 698 26.21 -32.18 54.91
C SER A 698 27.72 -32.04 55.15
N ARG A 699 28.38 -31.09 54.46
CA ARG A 699 29.81 -30.76 54.64
C ARG A 699 30.14 -30.20 56.03
N LEU A 700 29.17 -29.60 56.71
CA LEU A 700 29.31 -29.06 58.06
C LEU A 700 29.00 -30.08 59.18
N THR A 701 28.59 -31.31 58.84
CA THR A 701 28.44 -32.40 59.82
C THR A 701 29.81 -32.97 60.25
N PRO A 702 29.94 -33.52 61.48
CA PRO A 702 31.20 -34.08 61.95
C PRO A 702 31.78 -35.21 61.06
N ALA A 703 30.94 -35.95 60.33
CA ALA A 703 31.38 -36.96 59.37
C ALA A 703 31.97 -36.35 58.08
N GLY A 704 31.44 -35.21 57.61
CA GLY A 704 32.00 -34.49 56.46
C GLY A 704 33.35 -33.85 56.78
N LEU A 705 33.50 -33.33 58.01
CA LEU A 705 34.76 -32.77 58.51
C LEU A 705 35.87 -33.82 58.61
N SER A 706 35.57 -35.06 59.04
CA SER A 706 36.58 -36.12 59.10
C SER A 706 37.11 -36.55 57.72
N ALA A 707 36.25 -36.58 56.69
CA ALA A 707 36.67 -36.91 55.32
C ALA A 707 37.52 -35.80 54.68
N SER A 708 37.22 -34.53 54.99
CA SER A 708 38.01 -33.37 54.56
C SER A 708 39.44 -33.40 55.13
N VAL A 709 39.58 -33.69 56.42
CA VAL A 709 40.90 -33.76 57.09
C VAL A 709 41.73 -34.94 56.58
N ALA A 710 41.10 -36.09 56.29
CA ALA A 710 41.81 -37.26 55.76
C ALA A 710 42.42 -37.03 54.35
N VAL A 711 41.82 -36.19 53.51
CA VAL A 711 42.35 -35.84 52.18
C VAL A 711 43.42 -34.74 52.25
N ALA A 712 43.46 -33.95 53.33
CA ALA A 712 44.50 -32.94 53.56
C ALA A 712 45.76 -33.49 54.27
N GLN A 713 45.79 -34.80 54.57
CA GLN A 713 46.90 -35.51 55.22
C GLN A 713 47.53 -36.61 54.34
N ALA A 714 47.22 -36.60 53.04
CA ALA A 714 47.81 -37.45 52.00
C ALA A 714 48.37 -36.57 50.86
#